data_AF-A0A0F8U1S4-F1
#
_entry.id   AF-A0A0F8U1S4-F1
#
_cell.length_a   1.000
_cell.length_b   1.000
_cell.length_c   1.000
_cell.angle_alpha   90.00
_cell.angle_beta   90.00
_cell.angle_gamma   90.00
#
_symmetry.space_group_name_H-M   'P 1'
#
loop_
_entity.id
_entity.type
_entity.pdbx_description
1 polymer ?
#
loop_
_entity_poly.entity_id
_entity_poly.type
_entity_poly.pdbx_seq_one_letter_code
_entity_poly.pdbx_strand_id
1 'polypeptide(L)'
;MATSVLFLANSEHGQTNLILAIIHELLVRGDVNVHLGSFPVLEKRLEKLLADNAKSYDANYRSRIHFHPVSGPSNTEIFIRTGKRGAFHPPGYTGSILGFKSLCEDIWSWEESEYVDIYQSCVDIIQTTKPSLVAIDFFFLQGRDAAYNTGHTYVLLNTTSLSHIVLGLQRNGAWAWKYPLPGTGFPYPLPPHLIPLNTMAVIKTARMYHGSGRRREIRDWRIKHKIHGRFPFADAWMPNRLHLSPALKELDWPFEIPTNVVPCGPILLPVAPVKTQDPEMFQWLQQAPTILVNLGTLYAPEPMVVRQMALGIKMFLESFPDRKIQVLWKLPKHPCDEGEIYNQSVVPLQNELDHGRVQIRSWFEVEPLAMLETGQIVCSVHHGGANSWYEAIQNGVPHVVLPAWQDCYENAARAEWLGIGVYGNKTRAPNIDAKELSKALRKVVGNDSYHQKATELAKLCQIKEGRCLAAERIVDLAVRPDKSMIEVPAAKDDPSLRRVQNSSGETLDTFDTASDTQMHAKSLLRRMAETLAVTFVSNSWVLLPAAGYALLLIPHVRILALAYIIYIKFVSNAHKTRNRSRSHRFRSSWLWRLHATYFPIKLYRSAPLSPRRKYIFAGHPHGVAMHGLTGAFSADGTGFARLFPGIKNTMLVKDQMFTTPLLREYLFALGQSGVSRDSCIQHLTRGGYDLRGMGNAITISVGGSREYRIARPGTMGIVVKIRRGVVRLAIETGADLVPVLVFGENELFHRIETAGFSLKALVAWVWEKAVGHKVAFSLGRFNLFCPYRVPVHVVAGRPVTVRQQRFDIEDSYIDEIQAQYIDGLKTIWANWKDTFVEDASVKFEIVE
;
A
#
# COMPACT_ATOMS: atom_id res chain seq x y z
N MET A 1 12.63 26.84 -11.32
CA MET A 1 11.34 27.16 -10.67
C MET A 1 11.60 27.27 -9.18
N ALA A 2 10.99 28.23 -8.49
CA ALA A 2 11.06 28.28 -7.02
C ALA A 2 10.40 27.03 -6.45
N THR A 3 11.03 26.38 -5.47
CA THR A 3 10.48 25.18 -4.84
C THR A 3 9.21 25.54 -4.07
N SER A 4 8.12 24.85 -4.38
CA SER A 4 6.82 25.08 -3.75
C SER A 4 6.26 23.79 -3.13
N VAL A 5 5.73 23.89 -1.92
CA VAL A 5 5.15 22.76 -1.19
C VAL A 5 3.70 23.10 -0.82
N LEU A 6 2.77 22.21 -1.19
CA LEU A 6 1.37 22.30 -0.79
C LEU A 6 1.09 21.31 0.34
N PHE A 7 0.64 21.82 1.47
CA PHE A 7 0.06 21.02 2.55
C PHE A 7 -1.45 20.91 2.34
N LEU A 8 -1.98 19.68 2.35
CA LEU A 8 -3.43 19.43 2.40
C LEU A 8 -3.76 18.75 3.74
N ALA A 9 -4.62 19.39 4.53
CA ALA A 9 -4.92 18.96 5.89
C ALA A 9 -6.40 19.12 6.25
N ASN A 10 -6.87 18.30 7.19
CA ASN A 10 -8.06 18.68 7.97
C ASN A 10 -7.74 19.85 8.92
N SER A 11 -8.70 20.26 9.77
CA SER A 11 -8.55 21.39 10.69
C SER A 11 -8.33 21.01 12.15
N GLU A 12 -8.42 19.72 12.51
CA GLU A 12 -8.30 19.27 13.90
C GLU A 12 -6.90 19.52 14.48
N HIS A 13 -6.84 19.98 15.73
CA HIS A 13 -5.58 20.29 16.43
C HIS A 13 -4.63 19.09 16.49
N GLY A 14 -5.19 17.90 16.77
CA GLY A 14 -4.44 16.64 16.80
C GLY A 14 -3.69 16.32 15.51
N GLN A 15 -4.19 16.81 14.37
CA GLN A 15 -3.64 16.50 13.04
C GLN A 15 -2.75 17.65 12.52
N THR A 16 -3.14 18.88 12.80
CA THR A 16 -2.53 20.08 12.19
C THR A 16 -1.35 20.65 12.96
N ASN A 17 -1.15 20.33 14.26
CA ASN A 17 -0.01 20.84 15.02
C ASN A 17 1.33 20.50 14.35
N LEU A 18 1.51 19.25 13.91
CA LEU A 18 2.74 18.84 13.23
C LEU A 18 2.91 19.52 11.87
N ILE A 19 1.80 19.79 11.16
CA ILE A 19 1.82 20.45 9.85
C ILE A 19 2.25 21.90 10.01
N LEU A 20 1.63 22.61 10.95
CA LEU A 20 1.98 23.97 11.32
C LEU A 20 3.44 24.07 11.82
N ALA A 21 3.93 23.08 12.57
CA ALA A 21 5.32 23.01 13.00
C ALA A 21 6.31 22.90 11.82
N ILE A 22 5.97 22.07 10.81
CA ILE A 22 6.78 21.94 9.59
C ILE A 22 6.70 23.21 8.74
N ILE A 23 5.51 23.82 8.63
CA ILE A 23 5.33 25.09 7.91
C ILE A 23 6.21 26.18 8.54
N HIS A 24 6.20 26.31 9.87
CA HIS A 24 7.09 27.23 10.58
C HIS A 24 8.55 27.04 10.15
N GLU A 25 9.03 25.80 10.17
CA GLU A 25 10.41 25.48 9.81
C GLU A 25 10.73 25.84 8.35
N LEU A 26 9.83 25.54 7.40
CA LEU A 26 9.99 25.92 6.00
C LEU A 26 10.03 27.45 5.81
N LEU A 27 9.30 28.20 6.64
CA LEU A 27 9.33 29.67 6.59
C LEU A 27 10.62 30.23 7.17
N VAL A 28 11.12 29.67 8.28
CA VAL A 28 12.42 30.02 8.88
C VAL A 28 13.56 29.80 7.88
N ARG A 29 13.52 28.72 7.08
CA ARG A 29 14.53 28.45 6.05
C ARG A 29 14.61 29.49 4.93
N GLY A 30 13.51 30.16 4.61
CA GLY A 30 13.51 31.24 3.61
C GLY A 30 13.44 30.81 2.13
N ASP A 31 13.61 29.53 1.82
CA ASP A 31 13.88 29.03 0.45
C ASP A 31 12.70 28.33 -0.24
N VAL A 32 11.54 28.25 0.42
CA VAL A 32 10.36 27.52 -0.08
C VAL A 32 9.11 28.39 -0.06
N ASN A 33 8.30 28.30 -1.13
CA ASN A 33 6.93 28.80 -1.17
C ASN A 33 5.98 27.76 -0.58
N VAL A 34 5.22 28.15 0.44
CA VAL A 34 4.36 27.27 1.22
C VAL A 34 2.89 27.59 0.95
N HIS A 35 2.14 26.58 0.54
CA HIS A 35 0.69 26.64 0.40
C HIS A 35 0.04 25.72 1.43
N LEU A 36 -1.02 26.17 2.10
CA LEU A 36 -1.81 25.38 3.04
C LEU A 36 -3.27 25.34 2.57
N GLY A 37 -3.71 24.20 2.05
CA GLY A 37 -5.11 23.90 1.78
C GLY A 37 -5.77 23.23 2.98
N SER A 38 -6.73 23.92 3.61
CA SER A 38 -7.47 23.42 4.78
C SER A 38 -8.80 24.16 4.96
N PHE A 39 -9.67 23.66 5.84
CA PHE A 39 -10.91 24.33 6.24
C PHE A 39 -10.64 25.70 6.90
N PRO A 40 -11.49 26.72 6.69
CA PRO A 40 -11.27 28.11 7.12
C PRO A 40 -10.94 28.29 8.61
N VAL A 41 -11.46 27.42 9.49
CA VAL A 41 -11.20 27.50 10.93
C VAL A 41 -9.70 27.38 11.30
N LEU A 42 -8.88 26.76 10.43
CA LEU A 42 -7.44 26.64 10.66
C LEU A 42 -6.67 27.95 10.41
N GLU A 43 -7.21 28.87 9.60
CA GLU A 43 -6.52 30.10 9.20
C GLU A 43 -6.13 30.97 10.40
N LYS A 44 -7.04 31.12 11.38
CA LYS A 44 -6.77 31.85 12.63
C LYS A 44 -5.58 31.29 13.40
N ARG A 45 -5.38 29.97 13.36
CA ARG A 45 -4.28 29.28 14.05
C ARG A 45 -2.96 29.45 13.31
N LEU A 46 -2.99 29.45 11.96
CA LEU A 46 -1.84 29.83 11.15
C LEU A 46 -1.44 31.27 11.48
N GLU A 47 -2.39 32.21 11.51
CA GLU A 47 -2.09 33.61 11.81
C GLU A 47 -1.50 33.81 13.22
N LYS A 48 -2.03 33.11 14.24
CA LYS A 48 -1.45 33.11 15.59
C LYS A 48 0.00 32.63 15.57
N LEU A 49 0.27 31.47 14.95
CA LEU A 49 1.64 30.94 14.82
C LEU A 49 2.59 31.95 14.17
N LEU A 50 2.14 32.61 13.09
CA LEU A 50 2.93 33.58 12.36
C LEU A 50 3.18 34.86 13.18
N ALA A 51 2.20 35.32 13.95
CA ALA A 51 2.33 36.48 14.83
C ALA A 51 3.30 36.20 15.99
N ASP A 52 3.11 35.07 16.69
CA ASP A 52 3.90 34.68 17.86
C ASP A 52 5.39 34.47 17.52
N ASN A 53 5.66 34.05 16.28
CA ASN A 53 7.01 33.71 15.81
C ASN A 53 7.56 34.69 14.75
N ALA A 54 6.96 35.87 14.60
CA ALA A 54 7.32 36.82 13.53
C ALA A 54 8.83 37.16 13.48
N LYS A 55 9.50 37.16 14.64
CA LYS A 55 10.95 37.43 14.76
C LYS A 55 11.84 36.34 14.17
N SER A 56 11.32 35.14 13.96
CA SER A 56 12.06 33.99 13.45
C SER A 56 12.09 33.94 11.92
N TYR A 57 11.31 34.77 11.24
CA TYR A 57 11.17 34.75 9.78
C TYR A 57 11.91 35.93 9.13
N ASP A 58 12.29 35.77 7.86
CA ASP A 58 12.77 36.89 7.05
C ASP A 58 11.67 37.93 6.78
N ALA A 59 12.04 39.12 6.33
CA ALA A 59 11.09 40.23 6.10
C ALA A 59 10.01 39.92 5.05
N ASN A 60 10.22 38.93 4.18
CA ASN A 60 9.35 38.62 3.05
C ASN A 60 8.51 37.36 3.26
N TYR A 61 8.53 36.73 4.44
CA TYR A 61 7.86 35.46 4.68
C TYR A 61 6.36 35.47 4.33
N ARG A 62 5.70 36.62 4.51
CA ARG A 62 4.28 36.82 4.17
C ARG A 62 3.96 36.67 2.68
N SER A 63 4.92 36.91 1.79
CA SER A 63 4.73 36.66 0.35
C SER A 63 4.93 35.20 -0.03
N ARG A 64 5.45 34.36 0.88
CA ARG A 64 5.76 32.94 0.65
C ARG A 64 4.74 31.99 1.29
N ILE A 65 3.88 32.45 2.20
CA ILE A 65 2.84 31.63 2.84
C ILE A 65 1.47 31.99 2.27
N HIS A 66 0.74 30.97 1.79
CA HIS A 66 -0.58 31.17 1.20
C HIS A 66 -1.59 30.17 1.78
N PHE A 67 -2.69 30.67 2.32
CA PHE A 67 -3.80 29.86 2.77
C PHE A 67 -4.83 29.69 1.64
N HIS A 68 -5.31 28.47 1.44
CA HIS A 68 -6.32 28.13 0.45
C HIS A 68 -7.51 27.47 1.16
N PRO A 69 -8.67 28.12 1.25
CA PRO A 69 -9.82 27.55 1.94
C PRO A 69 -10.37 26.35 1.17
N VAL A 70 -10.53 25.23 1.87
CA VAL A 70 -11.21 24.04 1.35
C VAL A 70 -12.71 24.16 1.63
N SER A 71 -13.55 23.81 0.64
CA SER A 71 -15.01 23.79 0.75
C SER A 71 -15.53 22.59 1.56
N GLY A 72 -16.81 22.60 1.92
CA GLY A 72 -17.47 21.51 2.65
C GLY A 72 -17.14 21.45 4.15
N PRO A 73 -17.71 20.47 4.87
CA PRO A 73 -17.54 20.33 6.31
C PRO A 73 -16.24 19.60 6.69
N SER A 74 -15.61 20.10 7.75
CA SER A 74 -14.49 19.48 8.44
C SER A 74 -14.89 18.19 9.18
N ASN A 75 -13.89 17.39 9.54
CA ASN A 75 -14.06 16.19 10.38
C ASN A 75 -14.78 16.49 11.69
N THR A 76 -14.45 17.61 12.34
CA THR A 76 -15.09 18.03 13.58
C THR A 76 -16.58 18.31 13.36
N GLU A 77 -16.94 19.02 12.29
CA GLU A 77 -18.34 19.34 11.97
C GLU A 77 -19.15 18.08 11.68
N ILE A 78 -18.62 17.14 10.89
CA ILE A 78 -19.32 15.87 10.63
C ILE A 78 -19.43 15.01 11.90
N PHE A 79 -18.43 15.03 12.78
CA PHE A 79 -18.45 14.28 14.02
C PHE A 79 -19.52 14.83 14.97
N ILE A 80 -19.65 16.16 15.09
CA ILE A 80 -20.68 16.82 15.89
C ILE A 80 -22.08 16.41 15.42
N ARG A 81 -22.31 16.23 14.11
CA ARG A 81 -23.62 15.76 13.57
C ARG A 81 -24.03 14.38 14.10
N THR A 82 -23.09 13.56 14.57
CA THR A 82 -23.40 12.25 15.16
C THR A 82 -24.04 12.35 16.55
N GLY A 83 -23.98 13.52 17.20
CA GLY A 83 -24.44 13.74 18.57
C GLY A 83 -23.58 13.06 19.64
N LYS A 84 -22.47 12.40 19.27
CA LYS A 84 -21.58 11.73 20.22
C LYS A 84 -20.64 12.73 20.91
N ARG A 85 -20.39 12.50 22.20
CA ARG A 85 -19.44 13.29 23.01
C ARG A 85 -17.97 13.08 22.64
N GLY A 86 -17.67 11.95 22.00
CA GLY A 86 -16.32 11.53 21.64
C GLY A 86 -16.31 10.10 21.12
N ALA A 87 -15.19 9.68 20.53
CA ALA A 87 -15.01 8.33 19.99
C ALA A 87 -14.76 7.27 21.08
N PHE A 88 -15.41 7.43 22.24
CA PHE A 88 -15.17 6.63 23.44
C PHE A 88 -15.48 5.16 23.22
N HIS A 89 -14.57 4.28 23.63
CA HIS A 89 -14.82 2.83 23.66
C HIS A 89 -13.99 2.19 24.77
N PRO A 90 -14.43 1.05 25.37
CA PRO A 90 -13.61 0.32 26.32
C PRO A 90 -12.35 -0.26 25.66
N PRO A 91 -11.31 -0.60 26.45
CA PRO A 91 -10.16 -1.34 25.94
C PRO A 91 -10.51 -2.82 25.71
N GLY A 92 -9.50 -3.61 25.34
CA GLY A 92 -9.58 -5.04 25.10
C GLY A 92 -10.05 -5.42 23.70
N TYR A 93 -10.23 -6.72 23.46
CA TYR A 93 -10.64 -7.25 22.17
C TYR A 93 -11.96 -6.64 21.67
N THR A 94 -13.04 -6.77 22.44
CA THR A 94 -14.37 -6.28 22.06
C THR A 94 -14.37 -4.76 21.89
N GLY A 95 -13.72 -4.06 22.82
CA GLY A 95 -13.64 -2.61 22.82
C GLY A 95 -12.88 -2.04 21.63
N SER A 96 -11.73 -2.62 21.27
CA SER A 96 -10.98 -2.20 20.08
C SER A 96 -11.81 -2.30 18.79
N ILE A 97 -12.64 -3.35 18.65
CA ILE A 97 -13.52 -3.51 17.48
C ILE A 97 -14.58 -2.41 17.42
N LEU A 98 -15.17 -2.05 18.57
CA LEU A 98 -16.13 -0.93 18.65
C LEU A 98 -15.47 0.38 18.27
N GLY A 99 -14.25 0.62 18.76
CA GLY A 99 -13.46 1.78 18.36
C GLY A 99 -13.26 1.84 16.85
N PHE A 100 -12.80 0.75 16.23
CA PHE A 100 -12.53 0.74 14.79
C PHE A 100 -13.83 0.89 13.97
N LYS A 101 -14.96 0.38 14.48
CA LYS A 101 -16.28 0.59 13.90
C LYS A 101 -16.65 2.07 13.93
N SER A 102 -16.47 2.74 15.08
CA SER A 102 -16.69 4.19 15.22
C SER A 102 -15.82 5.00 14.25
N LEU A 103 -14.55 4.63 14.07
CA LEU A 103 -13.68 5.26 13.07
C LEU A 103 -14.23 5.14 11.64
N CYS A 104 -14.87 4.02 11.28
CA CYS A 104 -15.40 3.83 9.94
C CYS A 104 -16.77 4.48 9.74
N GLU A 105 -17.61 4.55 10.78
CA GLU A 105 -19.02 4.96 10.69
C GLU A 105 -19.26 6.41 11.12
N ASP A 106 -18.52 6.89 12.13
CA ASP A 106 -18.72 8.21 12.74
C ASP A 106 -17.70 9.27 12.27
N ILE A 107 -16.47 8.84 11.93
CA ILE A 107 -15.42 9.76 11.46
C ILE A 107 -15.48 9.94 9.94
N TRP A 108 -16.08 9.00 9.20
CA TRP A 108 -16.24 9.14 7.73
C TRP A 108 -17.65 9.54 7.31
N SER A 109 -18.35 10.32 8.13
CA SER A 109 -19.78 10.62 8.00
C SER A 109 -20.16 11.71 6.97
N TRP A 110 -19.32 12.02 5.98
CA TRP A 110 -19.65 12.92 4.85
C TRP A 110 -20.72 12.41 3.89
N GLU A 111 -21.59 13.26 3.38
CA GLU A 111 -22.46 12.88 2.26
C GLU A 111 -21.70 12.81 0.92
N GLU A 112 -22.33 12.23 -0.10
CA GLU A 112 -21.73 12.10 -1.44
C GLU A 112 -21.31 13.47 -2.01
N SER A 113 -22.20 14.46 -1.91
CA SER A 113 -21.94 15.83 -2.38
C SER A 113 -20.81 16.49 -1.61
N GLU A 114 -20.76 16.32 -0.30
CA GLU A 114 -19.72 16.89 0.58
C GLU A 114 -18.35 16.28 0.28
N TYR A 115 -18.28 14.96 0.11
CA TYR A 115 -17.02 14.28 -0.22
C TYR A 115 -16.46 14.75 -1.57
N VAL A 116 -17.33 14.90 -2.57
CA VAL A 116 -16.97 15.33 -3.92
C VAL A 116 -16.58 16.80 -3.95
N ASP A 117 -17.28 17.67 -3.22
CA ASP A 117 -16.97 19.10 -3.10
C ASP A 117 -15.58 19.31 -2.50
N ILE A 118 -15.29 18.68 -1.35
CA ILE A 118 -13.96 18.72 -0.71
C ILE A 118 -12.87 18.19 -1.67
N TYR A 119 -13.14 17.07 -2.35
CA TYR A 119 -12.22 16.50 -3.34
C TYR A 119 -11.93 17.48 -4.48
N GLN A 120 -12.97 18.08 -5.07
CA GLN A 120 -12.83 19.00 -6.20
C GLN A 120 -12.09 20.28 -5.78
N SER A 121 -12.42 20.83 -4.61
CA SER A 121 -11.69 21.96 -4.03
C SER A 121 -10.20 21.65 -3.88
N CYS A 122 -9.84 20.45 -3.41
CA CYS A 122 -8.43 20.03 -3.35
C CYS A 122 -7.79 19.90 -4.74
N VAL A 123 -8.51 19.39 -5.74
CA VAL A 123 -8.04 19.31 -7.13
C VAL A 123 -7.75 20.70 -7.68
N ASP A 124 -8.67 21.65 -7.48
CA ASP A 124 -8.56 23.02 -7.98
C ASP A 124 -7.37 23.75 -7.33
N ILE A 125 -7.16 23.56 -6.02
CA ILE A 125 -5.99 24.09 -5.30
C ILE A 125 -4.69 23.53 -5.90
N ILE A 126 -4.61 22.22 -6.13
CA ILE A 126 -3.41 21.59 -6.72
C ILE A 126 -3.15 22.12 -8.14
N GLN A 127 -4.19 22.21 -8.97
CA GLN A 127 -4.07 22.68 -10.36
C GLN A 127 -3.69 24.16 -10.45
N THR A 128 -4.18 24.97 -9.52
CA THR A 128 -3.89 26.41 -9.45
C THR A 128 -2.47 26.68 -8.94
N THR A 129 -2.08 26.00 -7.87
CA THR A 129 -0.76 26.22 -7.22
C THR A 129 0.40 25.53 -7.93
N LYS A 130 0.14 24.43 -8.66
CA LYS A 130 1.14 23.61 -9.36
C LYS A 130 2.37 23.33 -8.49
N PRO A 131 2.18 22.71 -7.31
CA PRO A 131 3.24 22.59 -6.32
C PRO A 131 4.33 21.63 -6.79
N SER A 132 5.58 21.86 -6.36
CA SER A 132 6.69 20.91 -6.60
C SER A 132 6.48 19.60 -5.83
N LEU A 133 5.81 19.66 -4.67
CA LEU A 133 5.48 18.51 -3.83
C LEU A 133 4.18 18.76 -3.06
N VAL A 134 3.38 17.71 -2.86
CA VAL A 134 2.21 17.76 -1.96
C VAL A 134 2.51 16.96 -0.69
N ALA A 135 2.31 17.55 0.48
CA ALA A 135 2.39 16.87 1.78
C ALA A 135 0.98 16.79 2.38
N ILE A 136 0.53 15.60 2.75
CA ILE A 136 -0.89 15.36 3.05
C ILE A 136 -1.04 14.68 4.40
N ASP A 137 -1.97 15.19 5.20
CA ASP A 137 -2.45 14.53 6.41
C ASP A 137 -3.01 13.12 6.11
N PHE A 138 -2.61 12.15 6.92
CA PHE A 138 -3.07 10.77 6.83
C PHE A 138 -4.59 10.62 6.78
N PHE A 139 -5.30 11.38 7.62
CA PHE A 139 -6.75 11.28 7.79
C PHE A 139 -7.54 12.10 6.78
N PHE A 140 -6.89 12.91 5.95
CA PHE A 140 -7.57 13.73 4.95
C PHE A 140 -7.76 12.97 3.62
N LEU A 141 -8.76 12.08 3.60
CA LEU A 141 -8.97 11.12 2.49
C LEU A 141 -9.14 11.82 1.13
N GLN A 142 -9.89 12.91 1.09
CA GLN A 142 -10.24 13.67 -0.11
C GLN A 142 -8.99 14.33 -0.72
N GLY A 143 -8.14 14.95 0.12
CA GLY A 143 -6.86 15.50 -0.32
C GLY A 143 -5.91 14.44 -0.89
N ARG A 144 -5.90 13.24 -0.29
CA ARG A 144 -5.11 12.09 -0.79
C ARG A 144 -5.61 11.59 -2.14
N ASP A 145 -6.93 11.55 -2.33
CA ASP A 145 -7.53 11.22 -3.62
C ASP A 145 -7.21 12.31 -4.66
N ALA A 146 -7.31 13.60 -4.31
CA ALA A 146 -7.01 14.72 -5.21
C ALA A 146 -5.55 14.68 -5.70
N ALA A 147 -4.59 14.48 -4.80
CA ALA A 147 -3.18 14.35 -5.17
C ALA A 147 -2.91 13.15 -6.08
N TYR A 148 -3.56 12.01 -5.82
CA TYR A 148 -3.45 10.84 -6.70
C TYR A 148 -3.98 11.13 -8.10
N ASN A 149 -5.17 11.73 -8.20
CA ASN A 149 -5.89 11.92 -9.46
C ASN A 149 -5.31 13.06 -10.32
N THR A 150 -4.64 14.02 -9.69
CA THR A 150 -3.88 15.08 -10.40
C THR A 150 -2.47 14.63 -10.81
N GLY A 151 -2.06 13.40 -10.50
CA GLY A 151 -0.75 12.85 -10.89
C GLY A 151 0.41 13.34 -10.05
N HIS A 152 0.16 14.01 -8.91
CA HIS A 152 1.21 14.50 -8.04
C HIS A 152 1.73 13.40 -7.11
N THR A 153 3.05 13.38 -6.93
CA THR A 153 3.69 12.57 -5.90
C THR A 153 3.53 13.27 -4.55
N TYR A 154 3.20 12.52 -3.50
CA TYR A 154 2.96 13.11 -2.19
C TYR A 154 3.71 12.42 -1.04
N VAL A 155 4.00 13.23 -0.01
CA VAL A 155 4.47 12.79 1.31
C VAL A 155 3.25 12.58 2.20
N LEU A 156 3.23 11.48 2.94
CA LEU A 156 2.17 11.20 3.90
C LEU A 156 2.64 11.60 5.30
N LEU A 157 1.93 12.55 5.90
CA LEU A 157 2.16 13.02 7.25
C LEU A 157 1.26 12.22 8.20
N ASN A 158 1.87 11.35 8.99
CA ASN A 158 1.16 10.60 10.02
C ASN A 158 1.10 11.43 11.29
N THR A 159 0.00 11.34 12.02
CA THR A 159 -0.25 12.12 13.25
C THR A 159 -0.07 11.28 14.50
N THR A 160 0.18 9.97 14.35
CA THR A 160 0.27 9.00 15.43
C THR A 160 1.60 8.22 15.38
N SER A 161 1.75 7.29 16.33
CA SER A 161 2.94 6.47 16.52
C SER A 161 3.24 5.53 15.34
N LEU A 162 4.42 4.89 15.35
CA LEU A 162 4.83 3.96 14.30
C LEU A 162 3.91 2.75 14.15
N SER A 163 3.20 2.34 15.22
CA SER A 163 2.32 1.17 15.20
C SER A 163 1.24 1.26 14.11
N HIS A 164 0.73 2.46 13.85
CA HIS A 164 -0.31 2.71 12.85
C HIS A 164 0.21 2.61 11.41
N ILE A 165 1.53 2.64 11.23
CA ILE A 165 2.19 2.58 9.92
C ILE A 165 2.75 1.18 9.66
N VAL A 166 3.50 0.62 10.62
CA VAL A 166 4.37 -0.55 10.38
C VAL A 166 3.90 -1.85 11.04
N LEU A 167 2.84 -1.85 11.86
CA LEU A 167 2.37 -3.07 12.55
C LEU A 167 2.09 -4.21 11.56
N GLY A 168 1.36 -3.92 10.47
CA GLY A 168 1.04 -4.91 9.44
C GLY A 168 2.25 -5.39 8.61
N LEU A 169 3.39 -4.72 8.73
CA LEU A 169 4.62 -5.04 7.98
C LEU A 169 5.58 -5.95 8.75
N GLN A 170 5.31 -6.20 10.03
CA GLN A 170 6.22 -6.96 10.87
C GLN A 170 6.34 -8.41 10.40
N ARG A 171 7.59 -8.90 10.30
CA ARG A 171 7.93 -10.24 9.80
C ARG A 171 7.35 -11.33 10.69
N ASN A 172 7.22 -12.53 10.13
CA ASN A 172 6.81 -13.75 10.85
C ASN A 172 5.47 -13.60 11.60
N GLY A 173 4.58 -12.73 11.11
CA GLY A 173 3.29 -12.48 11.74
C GLY A 173 3.38 -11.87 13.13
N ALA A 174 4.44 -11.12 13.45
CA ALA A 174 4.65 -10.55 14.79
C ALA A 174 3.53 -9.60 15.25
N TRP A 175 2.71 -9.07 14.34
CA TRP A 175 1.47 -8.37 14.65
C TRP A 175 0.48 -9.21 15.48
N ALA A 176 0.56 -10.54 15.42
CA ALA A 176 -0.34 -11.44 16.12
C ALA A 176 0.10 -11.69 17.57
N TRP A 177 1.38 -11.99 17.75
CA TRP A 177 1.92 -12.55 18.99
C TRP A 177 2.91 -11.66 19.74
N LYS A 178 3.49 -10.65 19.08
CA LYS A 178 4.56 -9.81 19.67
C LYS A 178 4.05 -8.44 20.07
N TYR A 179 3.31 -7.78 19.18
CA TYR A 179 2.89 -6.40 19.36
C TYR A 179 1.38 -6.31 19.63
N PRO A 180 0.96 -5.52 20.64
CA PRO A 180 -0.46 -5.28 20.88
C PRO A 180 -1.09 -4.47 19.74
N LEU A 181 -2.32 -4.80 19.36
CA LEU A 181 -3.11 -4.00 18.43
C LEU A 181 -3.49 -2.65 19.09
N PRO A 182 -3.33 -1.51 18.41
CA PRO A 182 -3.84 -0.22 18.87
C PRO A 182 -5.33 -0.28 19.24
N GLY A 183 -5.71 0.40 20.32
CA GLY A 183 -7.08 0.36 20.85
C GLY A 183 -7.37 -0.77 21.83
N THR A 184 -6.51 -1.79 21.97
CA THR A 184 -6.73 -2.88 22.93
C THR A 184 -6.29 -2.54 24.36
N GLY A 185 -5.34 -1.62 24.54
CA GLY A 185 -4.74 -1.34 25.85
C GLY A 185 -3.98 -2.53 26.44
N PHE A 186 -3.65 -3.54 25.63
CA PHE A 186 -2.82 -4.65 26.06
C PHE A 186 -1.38 -4.18 26.31
N PRO A 187 -0.69 -4.74 27.32
CA PRO A 187 0.68 -4.36 27.62
C PRO A 187 1.67 -4.91 26.58
N TYR A 188 2.86 -4.33 26.56
CA TYR A 188 4.02 -4.85 25.85
C TYR A 188 5.16 -5.16 26.85
N PRO A 189 5.87 -6.29 26.74
CA PRO A 189 5.65 -7.41 25.81
C PRO A 189 4.27 -8.06 25.98
N LEU A 190 3.70 -8.56 24.87
CA LEU A 190 2.36 -9.15 24.88
C LEU A 190 2.35 -10.46 25.70
N PRO A 191 1.57 -10.56 26.79
CA PRO A 191 1.49 -11.78 27.59
C PRO A 191 0.94 -12.96 26.78
N PRO A 192 1.44 -14.20 26.98
CA PRO A 192 1.00 -15.36 26.21
C PRO A 192 -0.52 -15.60 26.21
N HIS A 193 -1.18 -15.36 27.34
CA HIS A 193 -2.63 -15.52 27.47
C HIS A 193 -3.44 -14.47 26.69
N LEU A 194 -2.84 -13.35 26.28
CA LEU A 194 -3.48 -12.32 25.45
C LEU A 194 -3.20 -12.48 23.95
N ILE A 195 -2.26 -13.34 23.55
CA ILE A 195 -1.95 -13.59 22.13
C ILE A 195 -3.20 -14.00 21.32
N PRO A 196 -4.05 -14.93 21.79
CA PRO A 196 -5.26 -15.29 21.05
C PRO A 196 -6.21 -14.09 20.88
N LEU A 197 -6.44 -13.32 21.94
CA LEU A 197 -7.32 -12.15 21.91
C LEU A 197 -6.80 -11.04 21.01
N ASN A 198 -5.49 -10.78 21.04
CA ASN A 198 -4.84 -9.81 20.16
C ASN A 198 -4.94 -10.24 18.69
N THR A 199 -4.61 -11.50 18.40
CA THR A 199 -4.72 -12.07 17.05
C THR A 199 -6.16 -11.97 16.53
N MET A 200 -7.14 -12.31 17.37
CA MET A 200 -8.56 -12.17 17.04
C MET A 200 -8.93 -10.71 16.80
N ALA A 201 -8.43 -9.78 17.62
CA ALA A 201 -8.68 -8.35 17.46
C ALA A 201 -8.21 -7.87 16.08
N VAL A 202 -6.97 -8.20 15.70
CA VAL A 202 -6.40 -7.81 14.40
C VAL A 202 -7.23 -8.38 13.25
N ILE A 203 -7.55 -9.68 13.28
CA ILE A 203 -8.32 -10.34 12.22
C ILE A 203 -9.74 -9.75 12.12
N LYS A 204 -10.41 -9.52 13.25
CA LYS A 204 -11.79 -9.01 13.27
C LYS A 204 -11.86 -7.54 12.86
N THR A 205 -10.91 -6.71 13.30
CA THR A 205 -10.77 -5.33 12.81
C THR A 205 -10.53 -5.30 11.31
N ALA A 206 -9.63 -6.14 10.79
CA ALA A 206 -9.39 -6.24 9.35
C ALA A 206 -10.67 -6.68 8.60
N ARG A 207 -11.40 -7.69 9.10
CA ARG A 207 -12.68 -8.12 8.50
C ARG A 207 -13.74 -7.03 8.55
N MET A 208 -13.88 -6.32 9.67
CA MET A 208 -14.81 -5.21 9.83
C MET A 208 -14.50 -4.10 8.81
N TYR A 209 -13.23 -3.70 8.68
CA TYR A 209 -12.81 -2.72 7.69
C TYR A 209 -13.13 -3.15 6.24
N HIS A 210 -13.00 -4.44 5.91
CA HIS A 210 -13.36 -4.96 4.59
C HIS A 210 -14.87 -5.13 4.37
N GLY A 211 -15.64 -5.33 5.43
CA GLY A 211 -17.10 -5.47 5.40
C GLY A 211 -17.89 -4.17 5.61
N SER A 212 -17.23 -3.07 5.99
CA SER A 212 -17.87 -1.78 6.29
C SER A 212 -18.79 -1.31 5.17
N GLY A 213 -20.06 -1.02 5.50
CA GLY A 213 -21.02 -0.39 4.59
C GLY A 213 -20.55 0.99 4.16
N ARG A 214 -20.08 1.78 5.13
CA ARG A 214 -19.61 3.13 4.88
C ARG A 214 -18.45 3.22 3.88
N ARG A 215 -17.48 2.32 4.01
CA ARG A 215 -16.39 2.21 3.04
C ARG A 215 -16.91 1.86 1.63
N ARG A 216 -17.95 1.01 1.54
CA ARG A 216 -18.56 0.65 0.25
C ARG A 216 -19.26 1.85 -0.38
N GLU A 217 -20.02 2.63 0.40
CA GLU A 217 -20.65 3.87 -0.07
C GLU A 217 -19.62 4.84 -0.66
N ILE A 218 -18.56 5.18 0.10
CA ILE A 218 -17.52 6.10 -0.39
C ILE A 218 -16.83 5.53 -1.64
N ARG A 219 -16.58 4.21 -1.67
CA ARG A 219 -16.03 3.57 -2.87
C ARG A 219 -16.98 3.74 -4.07
N ASP A 220 -18.28 3.59 -3.88
CA ASP A 220 -19.27 3.67 -4.93
C ASP A 220 -19.41 5.12 -5.43
N TRP A 221 -19.35 6.12 -4.54
CA TRP A 221 -19.24 7.55 -4.90
C TRP A 221 -17.99 7.83 -5.73
N ARG A 222 -16.84 7.29 -5.31
CA ARG A 222 -15.56 7.42 -6.04
C ARG A 222 -15.65 6.81 -7.43
N ILE A 223 -16.32 5.65 -7.58
CA ILE A 223 -16.55 5.03 -8.89
C ILE A 223 -17.46 5.92 -9.75
N LYS A 224 -18.58 6.40 -9.19
CA LYS A 224 -19.54 7.27 -9.88
C LYS A 224 -18.90 8.58 -10.37
N HIS A 225 -18.05 9.19 -9.54
CA HIS A 225 -17.35 10.44 -9.83
C HIS A 225 -15.97 10.27 -10.45
N LYS A 226 -15.64 9.06 -10.91
CA LYS A 226 -14.37 8.76 -11.60
C LYS A 226 -13.11 9.09 -10.78
N ILE A 227 -13.21 9.04 -9.45
CA ILE A 227 -12.08 9.20 -8.53
C ILE A 227 -11.28 7.89 -8.48
N HIS A 228 -10.07 7.93 -9.04
CA HIS A 228 -9.18 6.78 -9.15
C HIS A 228 -8.41 6.51 -7.84
N GLY A 229 -7.59 5.46 -7.84
CA GLY A 229 -6.76 5.07 -6.70
C GLY A 229 -7.35 4.01 -5.79
N ARG A 230 -6.53 3.55 -4.84
CA ARG A 230 -6.98 2.74 -3.71
C ARG A 230 -7.67 3.63 -2.70
N PHE A 231 -8.60 3.05 -1.94
CA PHE A 231 -9.24 3.78 -0.84
C PHE A 231 -8.14 4.31 0.10
N PRO A 232 -8.05 5.63 0.37
CA PRO A 232 -6.88 6.21 1.00
C PRO A 232 -6.51 5.56 2.35
N PHE A 233 -7.50 5.22 3.18
CA PHE A 233 -7.25 4.57 4.47
C PHE A 233 -6.66 3.14 4.36
N ALA A 234 -6.89 2.43 3.25
CA ALA A 234 -6.31 1.09 3.05
C ALA A 234 -4.78 1.14 2.87
N ASP A 235 -4.26 2.30 2.49
CA ASP A 235 -2.84 2.54 2.22
C ASP A 235 -2.19 3.21 3.44
N ALA A 236 -2.24 2.54 4.60
CA ALA A 236 -1.55 2.95 5.82
C ALA A 236 -0.04 3.13 5.57
N TRP A 237 0.55 2.19 4.84
CA TRP A 237 1.89 2.29 4.29
C TRP A 237 1.89 1.92 2.80
N MET A 238 2.72 2.61 2.03
CA MET A 238 3.00 2.31 0.63
C MET A 238 4.50 2.49 0.38
N PRO A 239 5.15 1.56 -0.33
CA PRO A 239 6.59 1.64 -0.56
C PRO A 239 6.96 2.88 -1.37
N ASN A 240 6.06 3.35 -2.24
CA ASN A 240 6.29 4.45 -3.15
C ASN A 240 5.89 5.83 -2.62
N ARG A 241 5.84 5.98 -1.30
CA ARG A 241 5.55 7.21 -0.61
C ARG A 241 6.53 7.38 0.53
N LEU A 242 6.99 8.60 0.76
CA LEU A 242 7.67 8.95 1.98
C LEU A 242 6.61 9.12 3.08
N HIS A 243 6.79 8.43 4.19
CA HIS A 243 5.91 8.53 5.37
C HIS A 243 6.70 9.22 6.46
N LEU A 244 6.23 10.40 6.89
CA LEU A 244 6.79 11.08 8.04
C LEU A 244 5.90 10.79 9.25
N SER A 245 6.52 10.55 10.39
CA SER A 245 5.83 10.31 11.66
C SER A 245 6.44 11.18 12.76
N PRO A 246 5.63 11.72 13.68
CA PRO A 246 6.11 12.42 14.88
C PRO A 246 6.68 11.46 15.92
N ALA A 247 6.80 10.17 15.63
CA ALA A 247 7.39 9.18 16.51
C ALA A 247 8.92 9.22 16.49
N LEU A 248 9.48 8.94 17.67
CA LEU A 248 10.89 8.65 17.86
C LEU A 248 11.01 7.14 18.17
N LYS A 249 11.95 6.45 17.52
CA LYS A 249 12.06 4.98 17.57
C LYS A 249 12.23 4.46 19.00
N GLU A 250 12.96 5.20 19.81
CA GLU A 250 13.28 4.93 21.21
C GLU A 250 12.05 5.03 22.13
N LEU A 251 11.00 5.73 21.68
CA LEU A 251 9.74 5.89 22.42
C LEU A 251 8.65 4.90 21.98
N ASP A 252 8.93 4.12 20.95
CA ASP A 252 7.98 3.25 20.31
C ASP A 252 8.31 1.78 20.59
N TRP A 253 7.38 0.87 20.25
CA TRP A 253 7.70 -0.56 20.30
C TRP A 253 8.87 -0.85 19.34
N PRO A 254 9.68 -1.89 19.58
CA PRO A 254 10.90 -2.17 18.79
C PRO A 254 10.57 -2.77 17.41
N PHE A 255 9.84 -2.00 16.60
CA PHE A 255 9.40 -2.35 15.26
C PHE A 255 10.57 -2.40 14.27
N GLU A 256 10.44 -3.27 13.28
CA GLU A 256 11.19 -3.14 12.03
C GLU A 256 10.56 -2.01 11.19
N ILE A 257 11.35 -1.01 10.83
CA ILE A 257 10.89 0.20 10.12
C ILE A 257 11.46 0.19 8.70
N PRO A 258 10.61 0.25 7.65
CA PRO A 258 11.06 0.42 6.27
C PRO A 258 11.81 1.75 6.05
N THR A 259 12.74 1.79 5.10
CA THR A 259 13.56 2.99 4.82
C THR A 259 12.76 4.21 4.36
N ASN A 260 11.56 4.01 3.81
CA ASN A 260 10.67 5.08 3.38
C ASN A 260 9.72 5.58 4.50
N VAL A 261 9.86 5.07 5.73
CA VAL A 261 9.18 5.59 6.92
C VAL A 261 10.24 6.29 7.78
N VAL A 262 10.10 7.61 7.93
CA VAL A 262 11.03 8.42 8.71
C VAL A 262 10.37 8.77 10.04
N PRO A 263 10.80 8.14 11.15
CA PRO A 263 10.46 8.60 12.49
C PRO A 263 11.19 9.90 12.75
N CYS A 264 10.50 11.02 12.58
CA CYS A 264 11.10 12.35 12.77
C CYS A 264 11.10 12.77 14.24
N GLY A 265 10.39 12.07 15.11
CA GLY A 265 9.84 12.62 16.33
C GLY A 265 10.80 13.11 17.42
N PRO A 266 10.29 13.96 18.33
CA PRO A 266 8.95 14.54 18.28
C PRO A 266 8.84 15.75 17.32
N ILE A 267 7.72 15.87 16.60
CA ILE A 267 7.41 17.06 15.77
C ILE A 267 6.47 17.97 16.59
N LEU A 268 7.02 19.01 17.22
CA LEU A 268 6.27 19.93 18.08
C LEU A 268 6.12 21.32 17.44
N LEU A 269 4.94 21.91 17.66
CA LEU A 269 4.62 23.28 17.26
C LEU A 269 5.43 24.26 18.13
N PRO A 270 6.18 25.21 17.56
CA PRO A 270 6.83 26.25 18.36
C PRO A 270 5.77 27.18 18.96
N VAL A 271 5.97 27.55 20.22
CA VAL A 271 5.01 28.31 21.03
C VAL A 271 5.68 29.51 21.66
N ALA A 272 4.93 30.59 21.87
CA ALA A 272 5.42 31.73 22.63
C ALA A 272 5.47 31.38 24.14
N PRO A 273 6.38 31.97 24.94
CA PRO A 273 6.43 31.72 26.38
C PRO A 273 5.11 32.06 27.10
N VAL A 274 4.77 31.32 28.16
CA VAL A 274 3.57 31.62 28.98
C VAL A 274 3.57 33.07 29.45
N LYS A 275 4.71 33.59 29.89
CA LYS A 275 4.85 34.97 30.37
C LYS A 275 4.39 36.03 29.36
N THR A 276 4.55 35.77 28.06
CA THR A 276 4.12 36.70 27.01
C THR A 276 2.66 36.54 26.63
N GLN A 277 2.12 35.32 26.76
CA GLN A 277 0.74 35.00 26.38
C GLN A 277 -0.25 35.28 27.52
N ASP A 278 0.11 34.92 28.75
CA ASP A 278 -0.69 35.07 29.96
C ASP A 278 0.24 35.27 31.19
N PRO A 279 0.57 36.54 31.52
CA PRO A 279 1.42 36.86 32.67
C PRO A 279 0.86 36.41 34.02
N GLU A 280 -0.47 36.38 34.18
CA GLU A 280 -1.13 35.98 35.42
C GLU A 280 -0.97 34.47 35.65
N MET A 281 -1.24 33.67 34.61
CA MET A 281 -0.99 32.23 34.66
C MET A 281 0.49 31.93 34.89
N PHE A 282 1.41 32.68 34.26
CA PHE A 282 2.83 32.52 34.51
C PHE A 282 3.18 32.75 35.98
N GLN A 283 2.68 33.82 36.60
CA GLN A 283 2.92 34.09 38.02
C GLN A 283 2.33 32.99 38.91
N TRP A 284 1.13 32.49 38.59
CA TRP A 284 0.51 31.40 39.34
C TRP A 284 1.30 30.09 39.22
N LEU A 285 1.79 29.73 38.02
CA LEU A 285 2.62 28.54 37.81
C LEU A 285 3.91 28.55 38.63
N GLN A 286 4.48 29.73 38.91
CA GLN A 286 5.70 29.87 39.72
C GLN A 286 5.46 29.65 41.23
N GLN A 287 4.21 29.59 41.70
CA GLN A 287 3.91 29.48 43.13
C GLN A 287 4.19 28.08 43.69
N ALA A 288 4.01 27.03 42.87
CA ALA A 288 4.15 25.65 43.30
C ALA A 288 4.31 24.66 42.12
N PRO A 289 4.98 23.52 42.34
CA PRO A 289 4.90 22.36 41.47
C PRO A 289 3.46 22.03 41.07
N THR A 290 3.22 21.94 39.77
CA THR A 290 1.87 21.91 39.20
C THR A 290 1.59 20.57 38.50
N ILE A 291 0.40 20.03 38.72
CA ILE A 291 -0.14 18.92 37.93
C ILE A 291 -1.03 19.51 36.85
N LEU A 292 -0.67 19.26 35.59
CA LEU A 292 -1.45 19.69 34.44
C LEU A 292 -2.43 18.60 34.04
N VAL A 293 -3.74 18.85 34.17
CA VAL A 293 -4.80 17.94 33.73
C VAL A 293 -5.37 18.46 32.41
N ASN A 294 -5.01 17.81 31.30
CA ASN A 294 -5.45 18.18 29.96
C ASN A 294 -5.80 16.93 29.14
N LEU A 295 -7.10 16.64 29.03
CA LEU A 295 -7.60 15.49 28.28
C LEU A 295 -7.78 15.77 26.78
N GLY A 296 -7.16 16.83 26.25
CA GLY A 296 -7.13 17.13 24.82
C GLY A 296 -8.26 18.06 24.35
N THR A 297 -8.48 18.11 23.04
CA THR A 297 -9.49 18.99 22.41
C THR A 297 -10.83 18.32 22.19
N LEU A 298 -10.85 16.99 22.07
CA LEU A 298 -12.04 16.18 21.74
C LEU A 298 -12.66 15.49 22.97
N TYR A 299 -12.04 15.57 24.14
CA TYR A 299 -12.51 14.89 25.33
C TYR A 299 -13.46 15.80 26.12
N ALA A 300 -14.76 15.54 26.03
CA ALA A 300 -15.78 16.15 26.86
C ALA A 300 -16.38 15.08 27.81
N PRO A 301 -15.92 15.00 29.07
CA PRO A 301 -16.39 13.98 30.01
C PRO A 301 -17.86 14.16 30.37
N GLU A 302 -18.52 13.06 30.73
CA GLU A 302 -19.81 13.14 31.43
C GLU A 302 -19.64 13.73 32.84
N PRO A 303 -20.64 14.44 33.37
CA PRO A 303 -20.60 15.04 34.72
C PRO A 303 -20.17 14.06 35.83
N MET A 304 -20.62 12.80 35.77
CA MET A 304 -20.22 11.79 36.76
C MET A 304 -18.71 11.47 36.69
N VAL A 305 -18.12 11.45 35.49
CA VAL A 305 -16.68 11.26 35.30
C VAL A 305 -15.90 12.46 35.84
N VAL A 306 -16.40 13.69 35.60
CA VAL A 306 -15.85 14.91 36.20
C VAL A 306 -15.82 14.81 37.72
N ARG A 307 -16.92 14.36 38.33
CA ARG A 307 -17.01 14.19 39.78
C ARG A 307 -16.01 13.16 40.31
N GLN A 308 -15.80 12.05 39.61
CA GLN A 308 -14.77 11.07 39.98
C GLN A 308 -13.35 11.63 39.87
N MET A 309 -13.07 12.42 38.82
CA MET A 309 -11.79 13.12 38.69
C MET A 309 -11.57 14.11 39.83
N ALA A 310 -12.58 14.92 40.14
CA ALA A 310 -12.51 15.90 41.23
C ALA A 310 -12.21 15.23 42.58
N LEU A 311 -12.92 14.13 42.89
CA LEU A 311 -12.64 13.32 44.09
C LEU A 311 -11.24 12.71 44.08
N GLY A 312 -10.78 12.17 42.95
CA GLY A 312 -9.45 11.57 42.86
C GLY A 312 -8.32 12.60 43.06
N ILE A 313 -8.49 13.80 42.50
CA ILE A 313 -7.58 14.93 42.71
C ILE A 313 -7.58 15.36 44.18
N LYS A 314 -8.75 15.50 44.80
CA LYS A 314 -8.87 15.83 46.22
C LYS A 314 -8.13 14.83 47.10
N MET A 315 -8.43 13.54 46.93
CA MET A 315 -7.80 12.46 47.68
C MET A 315 -6.27 12.45 47.50
N PHE A 316 -5.77 12.83 46.32
CA PHE A 316 -4.34 12.98 46.08
C PHE A 316 -3.76 14.17 46.84
N LEU A 317 -4.38 15.35 46.78
CA LEU A 317 -3.91 16.56 47.47
C LEU A 317 -3.90 16.38 49.00
N GLU A 318 -4.88 15.69 49.56
CA GLU A 318 -4.95 15.30 50.97
C GLU A 318 -3.82 14.33 51.38
N SER A 319 -3.26 13.59 50.43
CA SER A 319 -2.15 12.65 50.69
C SER A 319 -0.79 13.34 50.81
N PHE A 320 -0.70 14.62 50.44
CA PHE A 320 0.52 15.43 50.50
C PHE A 320 0.23 16.76 51.22
N PRO A 321 -0.10 16.75 52.53
CA PRO A 321 -0.46 17.96 53.26
C PRO A 321 0.71 18.96 53.35
N ASP A 322 1.95 18.46 53.46
CA ASP A 322 3.14 19.29 53.64
C ASP A 322 3.79 19.74 52.32
N ARG A 323 3.36 19.20 51.17
CA ARG A 323 3.88 19.62 49.86
C ARG A 323 2.92 20.63 49.23
N LYS A 324 3.45 21.82 48.93
CA LYS A 324 2.76 22.82 48.10
C LYS A 324 2.71 22.30 46.66
N ILE A 325 1.69 21.50 46.34
CA ILE A 325 1.36 21.04 44.98
C ILE A 325 0.04 21.68 44.58
N GLN A 326 -0.01 22.20 43.36
CA GLN A 326 -1.19 22.80 42.75
C GLN A 326 -1.65 22.03 41.51
N VAL A 327 -2.89 22.26 41.07
CA VAL A 327 -3.48 21.56 39.92
C VAL A 327 -4.10 22.56 38.95
N LEU A 328 -3.68 22.49 37.69
CA LEU A 328 -4.28 23.23 36.58
C LEU A 328 -5.06 22.28 35.71
N TRP A 329 -6.37 22.46 35.59
CA TRP A 329 -7.26 21.52 34.91
C TRP A 329 -8.05 22.18 33.79
N LYS A 330 -7.83 21.72 32.56
CA LYS A 330 -8.72 22.00 31.44
C LYS A 330 -9.93 21.08 31.49
N LEU A 331 -11.11 21.66 31.62
CA LEU A 331 -12.37 20.94 31.65
C LEU A 331 -13.36 21.63 30.69
N PRO A 332 -13.56 21.13 29.46
CA PRO A 332 -14.52 21.72 28.53
C PRO A 332 -15.96 21.33 28.90
N LYS A 333 -16.93 22.18 28.55
CA LYS A 333 -18.37 21.90 28.70
C LYS A 333 -18.91 21.31 27.39
N HIS A 334 -19.67 20.20 27.45
CA HIS A 334 -20.32 19.68 26.25
C HIS A 334 -21.58 20.52 25.92
N PRO A 335 -21.93 20.73 24.63
CA PRO A 335 -23.13 21.49 24.25
C PRO A 335 -24.44 20.99 24.86
N CYS A 336 -24.52 19.68 25.14
CA CYS A 336 -25.69 19.05 25.75
C CYS A 336 -25.72 19.10 27.29
N ASP A 337 -24.71 19.68 27.96
CA ASP A 337 -24.67 19.74 29.42
C ASP A 337 -25.42 20.97 29.96
N GLU A 338 -26.29 20.75 30.94
CA GLU A 338 -26.85 21.83 31.75
C GLU A 338 -25.77 22.43 32.67
N GLY A 339 -25.76 23.77 32.79
CA GLY A 339 -24.71 24.48 33.55
C GLY A 339 -24.66 24.09 35.02
N GLU A 340 -25.81 23.84 35.63
CA GLU A 340 -25.91 23.46 37.04
C GLU A 340 -25.26 22.09 37.31
N ILE A 341 -25.62 21.07 36.53
CA ILE A 341 -25.09 19.70 36.67
C ILE A 341 -23.57 19.67 36.55
N TYR A 342 -23.03 20.45 35.61
CA TYR A 342 -21.60 20.54 35.39
C TYR A 342 -20.87 21.19 36.57
N ASN A 343 -21.39 22.31 37.10
CA ASN A 343 -20.81 22.99 38.26
C ASN A 343 -20.92 22.13 39.53
N GLN A 344 -22.02 21.39 39.72
CA GLN A 344 -22.17 20.45 40.83
C GLN A 344 -21.12 19.32 40.82
N SER A 345 -20.59 18.99 39.64
CA SER A 345 -19.62 17.91 39.49
C SER A 345 -18.23 18.25 40.05
N VAL A 346 -17.88 19.53 40.16
CA VAL A 346 -16.59 19.98 40.72
C VAL A 346 -16.66 20.35 42.20
N VAL A 347 -17.85 20.33 42.82
CA VAL A 347 -18.08 20.61 44.26
C VAL A 347 -17.11 19.89 45.21
N PRO A 348 -16.68 18.63 44.97
CA PRO A 348 -15.68 18.00 45.85
C PRO A 348 -14.39 18.80 46.05
N LEU A 349 -14.01 19.63 45.07
CA LEU A 349 -12.81 20.48 45.07
C LEU A 349 -13.07 21.95 45.44
N GLN A 350 -14.26 22.30 45.95
CA GLN A 350 -14.63 23.70 46.18
C GLN A 350 -13.64 24.41 47.11
N ASN A 351 -13.22 23.76 48.20
CA ASN A 351 -12.24 24.31 49.12
C ASN A 351 -10.90 24.62 48.44
N GLU A 352 -10.41 23.73 47.58
CA GLU A 352 -9.16 23.90 46.85
C GLU A 352 -9.24 24.97 45.75
N LEU A 353 -10.42 25.15 45.15
CA LEU A 353 -10.73 26.22 44.21
C LEU A 353 -10.73 27.59 44.91
N ASP A 354 -11.41 27.70 46.05
CA ASP A 354 -11.56 28.95 46.81
C ASP A 354 -10.19 29.47 47.30
N HIS A 355 -9.27 28.56 47.64
CA HIS A 355 -7.90 28.89 48.06
C HIS A 355 -6.89 28.99 46.90
N GLY A 356 -7.34 28.86 45.64
CA GLY A 356 -6.49 28.97 44.45
C GLY A 356 -5.47 27.84 44.26
N ARG A 357 -5.58 26.74 45.01
CA ARG A 357 -4.70 25.54 44.89
C ARG A 357 -5.06 24.72 43.65
N VAL A 358 -6.32 24.79 43.21
CA VAL A 358 -6.80 24.21 41.95
C VAL A 358 -7.32 25.35 41.09
N GLN A 359 -6.96 25.37 39.81
CA GLN A 359 -7.59 26.23 38.80
C GLN A 359 -8.22 25.38 37.70
N ILE A 360 -9.50 25.63 37.42
CA ILE A 360 -10.23 24.98 36.33
C ILE A 360 -10.55 26.01 35.25
N ARG A 361 -10.23 25.69 33.99
CA ARG A 361 -10.57 26.52 32.83
C ARG A 361 -11.30 25.68 31.78
N SER A 362 -12.27 26.26 31.09
CA SER A 362 -12.95 25.60 29.97
C SER A 362 -12.02 25.39 28.76
N TRP A 363 -11.11 26.34 28.58
CA TRP A 363 -10.08 26.34 27.56
C TRP A 363 -8.82 27.06 28.05
N PHE A 364 -7.67 26.71 27.49
CA PHE A 364 -6.42 27.44 27.72
C PHE A 364 -6.09 28.26 26.48
N GLU A 365 -5.94 29.57 26.65
CA GLU A 365 -5.44 30.45 25.59
C GLU A 365 -3.94 30.23 25.33
N VAL A 366 -3.21 29.82 26.37
CA VAL A 366 -1.80 29.42 26.30
C VAL A 366 -1.68 27.95 25.87
N GLU A 367 -0.79 27.65 24.93
CA GLU A 367 -0.54 26.27 24.53
C GLU A 367 0.06 25.42 25.67
N PRO A 368 -0.38 24.15 25.85
CA PRO A 368 0.14 23.26 26.88
C PRO A 368 1.66 23.07 26.82
N LEU A 369 2.27 23.08 25.63
CA LEU A 369 3.71 23.00 25.47
C LEU A 369 4.42 24.15 26.18
N ALA A 370 3.92 25.39 26.06
CA ALA A 370 4.52 26.55 26.71
C ALA A 370 4.47 26.41 28.24
N MET A 371 3.38 25.82 28.77
CA MET A 371 3.27 25.52 30.21
C MET A 371 4.30 24.49 30.64
N LEU A 372 4.51 23.43 29.87
CA LEU A 372 5.52 22.40 30.14
C LEU A 372 6.94 22.97 30.13
N GLU A 373 7.24 23.88 29.20
CA GLU A 373 8.54 24.56 29.08
C GLU A 373 8.89 25.46 30.28
N THR A 374 7.93 25.80 31.13
CA THR A 374 8.21 26.56 32.37
C THR A 374 9.02 25.77 33.40
N GLY A 375 9.07 24.44 33.28
CA GLY A 375 9.67 23.55 34.28
C GLY A 375 8.85 23.40 35.57
N GLN A 376 7.68 24.04 35.68
CA GLN A 376 6.82 23.97 36.88
C GLN A 376 5.83 22.81 36.84
N ILE A 377 5.59 22.21 35.66
CA ILE A 377 4.72 21.04 35.54
C ILE A 377 5.49 19.78 35.94
N VAL A 378 5.09 19.16 37.05
CA VAL A 378 5.75 17.96 37.59
C VAL A 378 5.05 16.66 37.21
N CYS A 379 3.83 16.73 36.70
CA CYS A 379 3.09 15.59 36.17
C CYS A 379 2.06 16.05 35.13
N SER A 380 2.03 15.37 34.00
CA SER A 380 1.03 15.60 32.95
C SER A 380 -0.03 14.50 33.00
N VAL A 381 -1.27 14.88 33.34
CA VAL A 381 -2.45 14.01 33.30
C VAL A 381 -3.16 14.25 31.98
N HIS A 382 -3.13 13.28 31.09
CA HIS A 382 -3.69 13.45 29.75
C HIS A 382 -4.36 12.20 29.23
N HIS A 383 -5.22 12.35 28.24
CA HIS A 383 -5.91 11.22 27.63
C HIS A 383 -4.97 10.27 26.86
N GLY A 384 -3.82 10.74 26.37
CA GLY A 384 -2.87 9.89 25.64
C GLY A 384 -2.83 10.16 24.14
N GLY A 385 -3.45 11.24 23.65
CA GLY A 385 -3.28 11.68 22.28
C GLY A 385 -1.83 12.08 21.98
N ALA A 386 -1.44 11.91 20.72
CA ALA A 386 -0.05 12.06 20.26
C ALA A 386 0.62 13.38 20.67
N ASN A 387 -0.07 14.53 20.51
CA ASN A 387 0.50 15.84 20.89
C ASN A 387 0.87 15.89 22.38
N SER A 388 -0.08 15.62 23.28
CA SER A 388 0.17 15.68 24.73
C SER A 388 1.22 14.67 25.19
N TRP A 389 1.27 13.50 24.54
CA TRP A 389 2.32 12.51 24.76
C TRP A 389 3.71 13.04 24.42
N TYR A 390 3.87 13.60 23.22
CA TYR A 390 5.15 14.12 22.73
C TYR A 390 5.59 15.41 23.42
N GLU A 391 4.66 16.31 23.73
CA GLU A 391 4.93 17.56 24.45
C GLU A 391 5.47 17.27 25.86
N ALA A 392 4.84 16.35 26.60
CA ALA A 392 5.27 16.01 27.96
C ALA A 392 6.63 15.32 27.98
N ILE A 393 6.86 14.33 27.10
CA ILE A 393 8.12 13.58 27.11
C ILE A 393 9.31 14.43 26.64
N GLN A 394 9.12 15.35 25.69
CA GLN A 394 10.18 16.27 25.26
C GLN A 394 10.60 17.24 26.37
N ASN A 395 9.73 17.49 27.35
CA ASN A 395 10.02 18.33 28.51
C ASN A 395 10.38 17.52 29.77
N GLY A 396 10.56 16.20 29.67
CA GLY A 396 10.94 15.35 30.80
C GLY A 396 9.86 15.23 31.89
N VAL A 397 8.59 15.48 31.52
CA VAL A 397 7.46 15.46 32.45
C VAL A 397 6.83 14.06 32.47
N PRO A 398 6.72 13.42 33.64
CA PRO A 398 6.12 12.09 33.74
C PRO A 398 4.59 12.11 33.56
N HIS A 399 4.04 10.96 33.21
CA HIS A 399 2.68 10.83 32.68
C HIS A 399 1.72 10.10 33.65
N VAL A 400 0.50 10.61 33.77
CA VAL A 400 -0.67 9.82 34.17
C VAL A 400 -1.64 9.80 32.99
N VAL A 401 -1.71 8.66 32.31
CA VAL A 401 -2.49 8.55 31.08
C VAL A 401 -3.89 8.01 31.40
N LEU A 402 -4.93 8.75 31.01
CA LEU A 402 -6.34 8.41 31.18
C LEU A 402 -6.99 8.13 29.81
N PRO A 403 -6.61 7.04 29.12
CA PRO A 403 -7.09 6.77 27.77
C PRO A 403 -8.56 6.45 27.70
N ALA A 404 -9.14 6.82 26.56
CA ALA A 404 -10.55 6.66 26.32
C ALA A 404 -10.90 6.21 24.89
N TRP A 405 -9.92 6.17 23.98
CA TRP A 405 -10.09 5.65 22.63
C TRP A 405 -8.74 5.24 22.00
N GLN A 406 -8.79 4.34 21.03
CA GLN A 406 -7.78 4.00 20.04
C GLN A 406 -6.31 4.07 20.49
N ASP A 407 -5.53 4.95 19.85
CA ASP A 407 -4.11 5.18 20.03
C ASP A 407 -3.77 5.63 21.45
N CYS A 408 -4.71 6.27 22.15
CA CYS A 408 -4.49 6.68 23.54
C CYS A 408 -4.21 5.49 24.45
N TYR A 409 -4.90 4.36 24.23
CA TYR A 409 -4.65 3.13 24.98
C TYR A 409 -3.24 2.59 24.80
N GLU A 410 -2.68 2.81 23.61
CA GLU A 410 -1.32 2.40 23.30
C GLU A 410 -0.31 3.28 24.03
N ASN A 411 -0.49 4.61 24.02
CA ASN A 411 0.38 5.52 24.75
C ASN A 411 0.31 5.33 26.27
N ALA A 412 -0.85 4.93 26.81
CA ALA A 412 -0.95 4.53 28.21
C ALA A 412 -0.11 3.28 28.53
N ALA A 413 -0.14 2.27 27.66
CA ALA A 413 0.70 1.09 27.80
C ALA A 413 2.20 1.42 27.60
N ARG A 414 2.54 2.34 26.68
CA ARG A 414 3.91 2.82 26.47
C ARG A 414 4.45 3.55 27.69
N ALA A 415 3.62 4.37 28.35
CA ALA A 415 4.01 5.07 29.58
C ALA A 415 4.52 4.10 30.65
N GLU A 416 3.80 2.99 30.85
CA GLU A 416 4.18 1.93 31.80
C GLU A 416 5.45 1.19 31.33
N TRP A 417 5.53 0.84 30.04
CA TRP A 417 6.67 0.10 29.48
C TRP A 417 7.98 0.89 29.52
N LEU A 418 7.93 2.19 29.18
CA LEU A 418 9.09 3.08 29.23
C LEU A 418 9.48 3.46 30.65
N GLY A 419 8.61 3.24 31.64
CA GLY A 419 8.84 3.64 33.03
C GLY A 419 8.75 5.15 33.25
N ILE A 420 7.98 5.86 32.42
CA ILE A 420 7.80 7.33 32.50
C ILE A 420 6.41 7.74 33.00
N GLY A 421 5.54 6.77 33.26
CA GLY A 421 4.21 7.05 33.77
C GLY A 421 3.38 5.82 34.06
N VAL A 422 2.09 6.05 34.24
CA VAL A 422 1.12 5.01 34.59
C VAL A 422 -0.15 5.12 33.76
N TYR A 423 -0.77 3.97 33.51
CA TYR A 423 -2.12 3.89 32.98
C TYR A 423 -3.11 4.09 34.14
N GLY A 424 -3.66 5.31 34.25
CA GLY A 424 -4.34 5.81 35.45
C GLY A 424 -5.81 5.45 35.62
N ASN A 425 -6.46 4.82 34.63
CA ASN A 425 -7.86 4.36 34.69
C ASN A 425 -8.05 2.95 34.13
N LYS A 426 -7.03 2.10 34.21
CA LYS A 426 -6.99 0.76 33.58
C LYS A 426 -8.17 -0.13 33.97
N THR A 427 -8.69 -0.01 35.19
CA THR A 427 -9.83 -0.83 35.65
C THR A 427 -11.20 -0.34 35.17
N ARG A 428 -11.30 0.93 34.74
CA ARG A 428 -12.58 1.58 34.40
C ARG A 428 -12.62 2.23 33.04
N ALA A 429 -11.53 2.20 32.27
CA ALA A 429 -11.44 2.88 30.99
C ALA A 429 -12.62 2.49 30.05
N PRO A 430 -13.23 3.46 29.34
CA PRO A 430 -12.81 4.86 29.21
C PRO A 430 -13.20 5.77 30.40
N ASN A 431 -13.97 5.25 31.37
CA ASN A 431 -14.34 5.99 32.58
C ASN A 431 -13.18 6.06 33.58
N ILE A 432 -13.36 6.82 34.65
CA ILE A 432 -12.35 7.09 35.68
C ILE A 432 -12.93 6.77 37.06
N ASP A 433 -12.13 6.13 37.91
CA ASP A 433 -12.41 5.93 39.34
C ASP A 433 -11.51 6.84 40.18
N ALA A 434 -12.09 7.48 41.20
CA ALA A 434 -11.37 8.43 42.06
C ALA A 434 -10.17 7.80 42.79
N LYS A 435 -10.32 6.58 43.32
CA LYS A 435 -9.25 5.90 44.08
C LYS A 435 -8.13 5.48 43.13
N GLU A 436 -8.47 4.98 41.95
CA GLU A 436 -7.50 4.61 40.92
C GLU A 436 -6.68 5.83 40.47
N LEU A 437 -7.35 6.95 40.13
CA LEU A 437 -6.68 8.19 39.74
C LEU A 437 -5.77 8.73 40.86
N SER A 438 -6.28 8.80 42.09
CA SER A 438 -5.51 9.25 43.24
C SER A 438 -4.26 8.39 43.46
N LYS A 439 -4.40 7.05 43.34
CA LYS A 439 -3.28 6.11 43.43
C LYS A 439 -2.26 6.32 42.31
N ALA A 440 -2.73 6.56 41.08
CA ALA A 440 -1.87 6.84 39.93
C ALA A 440 -1.04 8.12 40.14
N LEU A 441 -1.69 9.21 40.56
CA LEU A 441 -1.03 10.48 40.87
C LEU A 441 0.01 10.34 41.99
N ARG A 442 -0.35 9.70 43.11
CA ARG A 442 0.58 9.43 44.21
C ARG A 442 1.79 8.62 43.74
N LYS A 443 1.57 7.62 42.89
CA LYS A 443 2.64 6.75 42.38
C LYS A 443 3.62 7.51 41.50
N VAL A 444 3.13 8.39 40.62
CA VAL A 444 3.98 9.16 39.71
C VAL A 444 4.69 10.31 40.43
N VAL A 445 3.96 11.12 41.18
CA VAL A 445 4.50 12.32 41.86
C VAL A 445 5.32 11.97 43.10
N GLY A 446 5.08 10.81 43.72
CA GLY A 446 5.80 10.32 44.88
C GLY A 446 7.04 9.47 44.56
N ASN A 447 7.37 9.23 43.28
CA ASN A 447 8.49 8.39 42.89
C ASN A 447 9.34 9.06 41.79
N ASP A 448 10.49 9.58 42.20
CA ASP A 448 11.40 10.34 41.32
C ASP A 448 11.95 9.52 40.14
N SER A 449 11.92 8.18 40.19
CA SER A 449 12.37 7.33 39.07
C SER A 449 11.60 7.61 37.78
N TYR A 450 10.31 7.96 37.86
CA TYR A 450 9.51 8.35 36.69
C TYR A 450 10.03 9.63 36.05
N HIS A 451 10.35 10.64 36.86
CA HIS A 451 10.89 11.91 36.38
C HIS A 451 12.31 11.76 35.84
N GLN A 452 13.17 10.98 36.51
CA GLN A 452 14.52 10.66 36.02
C GLN A 452 14.45 9.98 34.65
N LYS A 453 13.55 9.00 34.48
CA LYS A 453 13.41 8.30 33.21
C LYS A 453 12.81 9.18 32.12
N ALA A 454 11.82 10.00 32.44
CA ALA A 454 11.27 10.98 31.50
C ALA A 454 12.36 11.98 31.05
N THR A 455 13.20 12.46 31.97
CA THR A 455 14.33 13.35 31.67
C THR A 455 15.39 12.68 30.79
N GLU A 456 15.68 11.38 31.00
CA GLU A 456 16.58 10.62 30.14
C GLU A 456 16.07 10.56 28.70
N LEU A 457 14.77 10.26 28.50
CA LEU A 457 14.17 10.19 27.17
C LEU A 457 13.98 11.58 26.53
N ALA A 458 13.77 12.63 27.33
CA ALA A 458 13.72 14.01 26.84
C ALA A 458 15.01 14.41 26.14
N LYS A 459 16.18 14.00 26.66
CA LYS A 459 17.48 14.26 26.02
C LYS A 459 17.56 13.68 24.61
N LEU A 460 16.97 12.50 24.39
CA LEU A 460 16.91 11.88 23.05
C LEU A 460 16.01 12.69 22.10
N CYS A 461 14.87 13.17 22.60
CA CYS A 461 13.95 14.02 21.84
C CYS A 461 14.57 15.36 21.43
N GLN A 462 15.50 15.87 22.23
CA GLN A 462 16.14 17.18 22.05
C GLN A 462 17.40 17.15 21.17
N ILE A 463 17.88 15.97 20.72
CA ILE A 463 19.07 15.87 19.85
C ILE A 463 18.85 16.61 18.53
N LYS A 464 17.70 16.41 17.91
CA LYS A 464 17.26 17.12 16.71
C LYS A 464 15.75 17.23 16.74
N GLU A 465 15.24 18.44 16.63
CA GLU A 465 13.81 18.65 16.59
C GLU A 465 13.19 18.02 15.35
N GLY A 466 12.07 17.33 15.53
CA GLY A 466 11.48 16.57 14.44
C GLY A 466 10.93 17.40 13.30
N ARG A 467 10.52 18.64 13.59
CA ARG A 467 10.05 19.58 12.55
C ARG A 467 11.16 19.92 11.55
N CYS A 468 12.41 20.08 12.02
CA CYS A 468 13.59 20.31 11.18
C CYS A 468 13.87 19.13 10.26
N LEU A 469 13.88 17.90 10.80
CA LEU A 469 14.10 16.70 9.99
C LEU A 469 12.96 16.47 8.98
N ALA A 470 11.71 16.70 9.38
CA ALA A 470 10.57 16.60 8.47
C ALA A 470 10.65 17.62 7.33
N ALA A 471 10.97 18.88 7.63
CA ALA A 471 11.17 19.93 6.63
C ALA A 471 12.31 19.60 5.66
N GLU A 472 13.48 19.19 6.16
CA GLU A 472 14.61 18.75 5.32
C GLU A 472 14.18 17.65 4.33
N ARG A 473 13.46 16.63 4.79
CA ARG A 473 13.01 15.53 3.94
C ARG A 473 12.00 15.95 2.87
N ILE A 474 11.11 16.89 3.21
CA ILE A 474 10.15 17.48 2.27
C ILE A 474 10.88 18.28 1.21
N VAL A 475 11.82 19.16 1.59
CA VAL A 475 12.59 19.96 0.63
C VAL A 475 13.45 19.07 -0.28
N ASP A 476 14.13 18.09 0.30
CA ASP A 476 14.95 17.13 -0.44
C ASP A 476 14.16 16.45 -1.57
N LEU A 477 12.92 16.05 -1.26
CA LEU A 477 12.04 15.41 -2.22
C LEU A 477 11.42 16.39 -3.22
N ALA A 478 11.09 17.61 -2.78
CA ALA A 478 10.55 18.64 -3.65
C ALA A 478 11.59 19.10 -4.70
N VAL A 479 12.88 19.13 -4.34
CA VAL A 479 13.98 19.46 -5.27
C VAL A 479 14.36 18.25 -6.14
N ARG A 480 14.28 17.03 -5.60
CA ARG A 480 14.73 15.80 -6.27
C ARG A 480 13.61 14.74 -6.28
N PRO A 481 12.54 14.95 -7.06
CA PRO A 481 11.41 14.02 -7.13
C PRO A 481 11.80 12.63 -7.68
N ASP A 482 12.98 12.52 -8.31
CA ASP A 482 13.57 11.28 -8.81
C ASP A 482 14.25 10.41 -7.73
N LYS A 483 14.74 11.03 -6.64
CA LYS A 483 15.59 10.36 -5.63
C LYS A 483 14.84 9.59 -4.56
N SER A 484 13.55 9.82 -4.38
CA SER A 484 12.69 8.90 -3.63
C SER A 484 11.60 8.48 -4.59
N MET A 485 11.30 7.20 -4.75
CA MET A 485 10.28 6.64 -3.87
C MET A 485 10.37 5.10 -3.77
N ILE A 486 11.18 4.39 -4.55
CA ILE A 486 11.23 2.92 -4.48
C ILE A 486 12.61 2.42 -4.92
N GLU A 487 13.24 1.58 -4.11
CA GLU A 487 14.39 0.79 -4.53
C GLU A 487 13.94 -0.21 -5.60
N VAL A 488 14.29 0.10 -6.85
CA VAL A 488 14.11 -0.81 -7.98
C VAL A 488 15.49 -1.34 -8.33
N PRO A 489 15.68 -2.68 -8.45
CA PRO A 489 16.96 -3.24 -8.83
C PRO A 489 17.46 -2.59 -10.12
N ALA A 490 18.64 -1.97 -10.07
CA ALA A 490 19.27 -1.42 -11.25
C ALA A 490 19.51 -2.54 -12.27
N ALA A 491 19.22 -2.27 -13.55
CA ALA A 491 19.68 -3.13 -14.62
C ALA A 491 21.21 -3.15 -14.57
N LYS A 492 21.79 -4.26 -14.14
CA LYS A 492 23.25 -4.44 -14.22
C LYS A 492 23.59 -4.76 -15.67
N ASP A 493 24.63 -4.12 -16.19
CA ASP A 493 25.22 -4.51 -17.47
C ASP A 493 25.75 -5.93 -17.32
N ASP A 494 25.11 -6.88 -18.02
CA ASP A 494 25.56 -8.26 -18.08
C ASP A 494 26.57 -8.37 -19.23
N PRO A 495 27.85 -8.66 -18.96
CA PRO A 495 28.91 -8.69 -19.98
C PRO A 495 28.70 -9.81 -21.02
N SER A 496 27.79 -10.75 -20.77
CA SER A 496 27.43 -11.81 -21.73
C SER A 496 26.27 -11.44 -22.66
N LEU A 497 25.74 -10.22 -22.56
CA LEU A 497 24.71 -9.73 -23.47
C LEU A 497 25.31 -9.55 -24.86
N ARG A 498 24.74 -10.24 -25.85
CA ARG A 498 25.16 -10.13 -27.25
C ARG A 498 24.19 -9.29 -28.04
N ARG A 499 24.73 -8.53 -28.99
CA ARG A 499 23.97 -7.78 -29.98
C ARG A 499 24.06 -8.48 -31.34
N VAL A 500 22.92 -8.86 -31.88
CA VAL A 500 22.78 -9.41 -33.23
C VAL A 500 22.35 -8.27 -34.14
N GLN A 501 22.99 -8.15 -35.30
CA GLN A 501 22.67 -7.14 -36.31
C GLN A 501 22.24 -7.84 -37.60
N ASN A 502 21.16 -7.36 -38.23
CA ASN A 502 20.71 -7.85 -39.52
C ASN A 502 21.39 -7.08 -40.68
N SER A 503 21.03 -7.44 -41.92
CA SER A 503 21.55 -6.79 -43.14
C SER A 503 21.12 -5.32 -43.30
N SER A 504 20.03 -4.89 -42.67
CA SER A 504 19.56 -3.50 -42.69
C SER A 504 20.15 -2.63 -41.58
N GLY A 505 21.06 -3.19 -40.77
CA GLY A 505 21.73 -2.48 -39.67
C GLY A 505 20.94 -2.43 -38.36
N GLU A 506 19.73 -2.98 -38.32
CA GLU A 506 18.90 -3.09 -37.12
C GLU A 506 19.48 -4.12 -36.14
N THR A 507 19.31 -3.87 -34.84
CA THR A 507 19.96 -4.66 -33.79
C THR A 507 18.98 -5.24 -32.78
N LEU A 508 19.26 -6.45 -32.33
CA LEU A 508 18.59 -7.13 -31.22
C LEU A 508 19.60 -7.52 -30.14
N ASP A 509 19.21 -7.38 -28.88
CA ASP A 509 19.99 -7.94 -27.77
C ASP A 509 19.47 -9.34 -27.40
N THR A 510 20.37 -10.25 -27.08
CA THR A 510 20.06 -11.63 -26.63
C THR A 510 21.17 -12.19 -25.74
N PHE A 511 20.93 -13.36 -25.15
CA PHE A 511 21.95 -14.14 -24.46
C PHE A 511 22.15 -15.49 -25.16
N ASP A 512 23.39 -15.98 -25.15
CA ASP A 512 23.63 -17.36 -25.55
C ASP A 512 22.91 -18.29 -24.58
N THR A 513 22.18 -19.25 -25.13
CA THR A 513 21.62 -20.33 -24.32
C THR A 513 22.60 -21.50 -24.29
N ALA A 514 22.38 -22.46 -23.40
CA ALA A 514 23.19 -23.69 -23.36
C ALA A 514 23.14 -24.51 -24.68
N SER A 515 22.29 -24.13 -25.65
CA SER A 515 22.30 -24.70 -27.00
C SER A 515 23.46 -24.20 -27.87
N ASP A 516 23.98 -23.00 -27.61
CA ASP A 516 25.00 -22.36 -28.47
C ASP A 516 26.42 -22.87 -28.19
N THR A 517 26.70 -23.35 -26.97
CA THR A 517 28.02 -23.89 -26.59
C THR A 517 28.21 -25.37 -26.90
N GLN A 518 27.20 -26.08 -27.42
CA GLN A 518 27.25 -27.53 -27.69
C GLN A 518 26.60 -27.91 -29.04
N MET A 519 26.93 -27.17 -30.10
CA MET A 519 26.60 -27.54 -31.48
C MET A 519 27.45 -28.69 -32.05
N HIS A 520 28.44 -29.20 -31.32
CA HIS A 520 29.18 -30.42 -31.71
C HIS A 520 28.43 -31.70 -31.31
N ALA A 521 28.39 -32.66 -32.24
CA ALA A 521 27.77 -33.99 -32.20
C ALA A 521 27.12 -34.39 -30.86
N LYS A 522 25.87 -33.94 -30.63
CA LYS A 522 25.08 -34.39 -29.47
C LYS A 522 24.95 -35.92 -29.50
N SER A 523 25.27 -36.58 -28.38
CA SER A 523 25.08 -38.02 -28.22
C SER A 523 23.62 -38.42 -28.49
N LEU A 524 23.43 -39.64 -29.01
CA LEU A 524 22.09 -40.20 -29.26
C LEU A 524 21.20 -40.15 -28.01
N LEU A 525 21.76 -40.47 -26.84
CA LEU A 525 21.07 -40.41 -25.55
C LEU A 525 20.50 -39.01 -25.25
N ARG A 526 21.27 -37.95 -25.54
CA ARG A 526 20.78 -36.59 -25.36
C ARG A 526 19.65 -36.26 -26.33
N ARG A 527 19.76 -36.67 -27.60
CA ARG A 527 18.69 -36.44 -28.59
C ARG A 527 17.40 -37.17 -28.21
N MET A 528 17.51 -38.37 -27.64
CA MET A 528 16.38 -39.13 -27.09
C MET A 528 15.78 -38.43 -25.86
N ALA A 529 16.60 -38.01 -24.90
CA ALA A 529 16.13 -37.27 -23.72
C ALA A 529 15.42 -35.96 -24.10
N GLU A 530 15.98 -35.18 -25.04
CA GLU A 530 15.34 -33.97 -25.58
C GLU A 530 13.97 -34.30 -26.21
N THR A 531 13.90 -35.38 -27.01
CA THR A 531 12.66 -35.81 -27.66
C THR A 531 11.61 -36.27 -26.64
N LEU A 532 12.00 -37.08 -25.65
CA LEU A 532 11.10 -37.54 -24.57
C LEU A 532 10.58 -36.37 -23.72
N ALA A 533 11.46 -35.45 -23.35
CA ALA A 533 11.12 -34.25 -22.59
C ALA A 533 10.08 -33.40 -23.33
N VAL A 534 10.32 -33.11 -24.61
CA VAL A 534 9.39 -32.30 -25.41
C VAL A 534 8.08 -33.03 -25.65
N THR A 535 8.11 -34.34 -25.95
CA THR A 535 6.90 -35.15 -26.06
C THR A 535 6.08 -35.10 -24.76
N PHE A 536 6.73 -35.25 -23.59
CA PHE A 536 6.05 -35.11 -22.31
C PHE A 536 5.42 -33.72 -22.14
N VAL A 537 6.15 -32.65 -22.44
CA VAL A 537 5.64 -31.26 -22.35
C VAL A 537 4.46 -31.04 -23.31
N SER A 538 4.54 -31.50 -24.55
CA SER A 538 3.45 -31.38 -25.54
C SER A 538 2.20 -32.18 -25.16
N ASN A 539 2.35 -33.26 -24.38
CA ASN A 539 1.25 -34.13 -23.97
C ASN A 539 0.82 -33.95 -22.51
N SER A 540 1.44 -33.04 -21.76
CA SER A 540 1.16 -32.84 -20.32
C SER A 540 -0.29 -32.44 -20.05
N TRP A 541 -0.93 -31.77 -21.01
CA TRP A 541 -2.34 -31.36 -20.93
C TRP A 541 -3.32 -32.54 -20.95
N VAL A 542 -2.89 -33.75 -21.37
CA VAL A 542 -3.67 -35.00 -21.28
C VAL A 542 -3.15 -35.89 -20.15
N LEU A 543 -1.82 -36.08 -20.08
CA LEU A 543 -1.19 -37.03 -19.17
C LEU A 543 -1.41 -36.65 -17.69
N LEU A 544 -1.25 -35.38 -17.34
CA LEU A 544 -1.41 -34.93 -15.95
C LEU A 544 -2.86 -35.00 -15.47
N PRO A 545 -3.87 -34.54 -16.25
CA PRO A 545 -5.26 -34.76 -15.89
C PRO A 545 -5.62 -36.23 -15.74
N ALA A 546 -5.21 -37.07 -16.69
CA ALA A 546 -5.49 -38.52 -16.63
C ALA A 546 -4.92 -39.13 -15.35
N ALA A 547 -3.66 -38.82 -15.01
CA ALA A 547 -3.05 -39.26 -13.75
C ALA A 547 -3.80 -38.69 -12.53
N GLY A 548 -4.21 -37.42 -12.56
CA GLY A 548 -4.91 -36.77 -11.46
C GLY A 548 -6.29 -37.36 -11.18
N TYR A 549 -7.05 -37.70 -12.24
CA TYR A 549 -8.32 -38.40 -12.09
C TYR A 549 -8.14 -39.87 -11.72
N ALA A 550 -7.08 -40.53 -12.20
CA ALA A 550 -6.77 -41.92 -11.83
C ALA A 550 -6.49 -42.09 -10.33
N LEU A 551 -6.10 -41.02 -9.60
CA LEU A 551 -5.99 -41.05 -8.14
C LEU A 551 -7.31 -41.41 -7.44
N LEU A 552 -8.47 -41.20 -8.08
CA LEU A 552 -9.77 -41.63 -7.55
C LEU A 552 -9.93 -43.16 -7.52
N LEU A 553 -9.14 -43.87 -8.33
CA LEU A 553 -9.13 -45.34 -8.37
C LEU A 553 -8.31 -45.96 -7.22
N ILE A 554 -7.50 -45.16 -6.51
CA ILE A 554 -6.62 -45.64 -5.44
C ILE A 554 -7.35 -45.50 -4.08
N PRO A 555 -7.71 -46.60 -3.38
CA PRO A 555 -8.59 -46.57 -2.22
C PRO A 555 -8.13 -45.64 -1.07
N HIS A 556 -6.83 -45.60 -0.79
CA HIS A 556 -6.28 -44.83 0.33
C HIS A 556 -6.21 -43.31 0.10
N VAL A 557 -6.27 -42.85 -1.15
CA VAL A 557 -6.16 -41.42 -1.49
C VAL A 557 -7.42 -40.84 -2.13
N ARG A 558 -8.40 -41.67 -2.52
CA ARG A 558 -9.60 -41.24 -3.25
C ARG A 558 -10.40 -40.12 -2.57
N ILE A 559 -10.51 -40.13 -1.23
CA ILE A 559 -11.25 -39.09 -0.48
C ILE A 559 -10.52 -37.75 -0.55
N LEU A 560 -9.20 -37.76 -0.36
CA LEU A 560 -8.37 -36.57 -0.48
C LEU A 560 -8.36 -36.05 -1.93
N ALA A 561 -8.26 -36.94 -2.91
CA ALA A 561 -8.31 -36.60 -4.33
C ALA A 561 -9.66 -35.99 -4.71
N LEU A 562 -10.78 -36.55 -4.23
CA LEU A 562 -12.12 -36.00 -4.46
C LEU A 562 -12.28 -34.62 -3.81
N ALA A 563 -11.88 -34.45 -2.55
CA ALA A 563 -11.90 -33.17 -1.86
C ALA A 563 -11.06 -32.11 -2.60
N TYR A 564 -9.87 -32.50 -3.06
CA TYR A 564 -9.00 -31.65 -3.87
C TYR A 564 -9.67 -31.27 -5.20
N ILE A 565 -10.26 -32.21 -5.94
CA ILE A 565 -10.97 -31.95 -7.21
C ILE A 565 -12.16 -30.98 -6.99
N ILE A 566 -12.97 -31.20 -5.96
CA ILE A 566 -14.08 -30.32 -5.60
C ILE A 566 -13.56 -28.92 -5.27
N TYR A 567 -12.51 -28.82 -4.46
CA TYR A 567 -11.88 -27.55 -4.12
C TYR A 567 -11.38 -26.79 -5.35
N ILE A 568 -10.66 -27.45 -6.27
CA ILE A 568 -10.13 -26.76 -7.46
C ILE A 568 -11.21 -26.37 -8.47
N LYS A 569 -12.32 -27.12 -8.56
CA LYS A 569 -13.42 -26.83 -9.49
C LYS A 569 -14.37 -25.75 -8.98
N PHE A 570 -14.69 -25.74 -7.69
CA PHE A 570 -15.80 -24.94 -7.16
C PHE A 570 -15.38 -23.85 -6.16
N VAL A 571 -14.19 -23.95 -5.54
CA VAL A 571 -13.78 -23.05 -4.45
C VAL A 571 -12.58 -22.18 -4.83
N SER A 572 -11.58 -22.76 -5.48
CA SER A 572 -10.29 -22.09 -5.73
C SER A 572 -10.32 -21.09 -6.88
N ASN A 573 -10.23 -19.80 -6.56
CA ASN A 573 -9.97 -18.71 -7.52
C ASN A 573 -8.48 -18.33 -7.64
N ALA A 574 -7.56 -19.23 -7.26
CA ALA A 574 -6.13 -18.97 -7.26
C ALA A 574 -5.57 -18.56 -8.64
N HIS A 575 -6.17 -19.07 -9.73
CA HIS A 575 -5.74 -18.76 -11.10
C HIS A 575 -6.17 -17.37 -11.59
N LYS A 576 -7.06 -16.69 -10.86
CA LYS A 576 -7.46 -15.29 -11.12
C LYS A 576 -6.70 -14.29 -10.24
N THR A 577 -5.86 -14.80 -9.35
CA THR A 577 -5.12 -13.98 -8.39
C THR A 577 -3.63 -14.29 -8.51
N ARG A 578 -2.80 -13.56 -7.76
CA ARG A 578 -1.35 -13.71 -7.84
C ARG A 578 -0.94 -15.13 -7.44
N ASN A 579 -0.34 -15.85 -8.37
CA ASN A 579 0.19 -17.20 -8.16
C ASN A 579 1.35 -17.15 -7.14
N ARG A 580 1.12 -17.74 -5.95
CA ARG A 580 2.14 -17.89 -4.88
C ARG A 580 2.99 -19.16 -5.04
N SER A 581 2.62 -20.06 -5.95
CA SER A 581 3.23 -21.39 -6.14
C SER A 581 4.22 -21.45 -7.29
N ARG A 582 4.65 -20.30 -7.84
CA ARG A 582 5.69 -20.21 -8.87
C ARG A 582 7.02 -20.76 -8.36
N SER A 583 7.60 -21.74 -9.07
CA SER A 583 8.87 -22.38 -8.70
C SER A 583 10.01 -21.93 -9.61
N HIS A 584 10.98 -21.20 -9.06
CA HIS A 584 12.20 -20.84 -9.79
C HIS A 584 13.01 -22.09 -10.18
N ARG A 585 13.14 -23.05 -9.26
CA ARG A 585 13.86 -24.31 -9.49
C ARG A 585 13.23 -25.12 -10.63
N PHE A 586 11.90 -25.18 -10.69
CA PHE A 586 11.22 -25.90 -11.75
C PHE A 586 11.41 -25.23 -13.12
N ARG A 587 11.20 -23.91 -13.20
CA ARG A 587 11.33 -23.12 -14.44
C ARG A 587 12.75 -23.10 -15.03
N SER A 588 13.78 -23.26 -14.19
CA SER A 588 15.19 -23.30 -14.59
C SER A 588 15.79 -24.73 -14.61
N SER A 589 14.93 -25.75 -14.47
CA SER A 589 15.33 -27.16 -14.41
C SER A 589 15.87 -27.69 -15.75
N TRP A 590 16.50 -28.88 -15.68
CA TRP A 590 17.03 -29.58 -16.85
C TRP A 590 15.97 -29.84 -17.92
N LEU A 591 14.70 -30.06 -17.53
CA LEU A 591 13.58 -30.26 -18.46
C LEU A 591 13.44 -29.09 -19.43
N TRP A 592 13.47 -27.85 -18.93
CA TRP A 592 13.30 -26.65 -19.76
C TRP A 592 14.56 -26.30 -20.55
N ARG A 593 15.74 -26.73 -20.09
CA ARG A 593 16.97 -26.66 -20.89
C ARG A 593 16.91 -27.62 -22.08
N LEU A 594 16.42 -28.84 -21.88
CA LEU A 594 16.20 -29.80 -22.97
C LEU A 594 15.14 -29.30 -23.96
N HIS A 595 14.03 -28.71 -23.46
CA HIS A 595 13.01 -28.08 -24.30
C HIS A 595 13.59 -26.94 -25.16
N ALA A 596 14.32 -26.00 -24.56
CA ALA A 596 14.96 -24.91 -25.30
C ALA A 596 15.99 -25.43 -26.32
N THR A 597 16.73 -26.49 -25.96
CA THR A 597 17.78 -27.09 -26.81
C THR A 597 17.21 -27.98 -27.93
N TYR A 598 15.98 -28.47 -27.79
CA TYR A 598 15.29 -29.25 -28.82
C TYR A 598 14.86 -28.36 -30.00
N PHE A 599 14.34 -27.16 -29.72
CA PHE A 599 13.88 -26.18 -30.71
C PHE A 599 14.87 -25.01 -30.96
N PRO A 600 16.13 -25.15 -30.57
CA PRO A 600 17.04 -24.00 -30.32
C PRO A 600 16.35 -22.65 -30.02
N ILE A 601 15.54 -22.57 -28.95
CA ILE A 601 14.74 -21.37 -28.67
C ILE A 601 15.65 -20.20 -28.27
N LYS A 602 15.56 -19.09 -29.01
CA LYS A 602 16.23 -17.82 -28.65
C LYS A 602 15.23 -16.72 -28.41
N LEU A 603 15.47 -15.95 -27.34
CA LEU A 603 14.68 -14.77 -26.98
C LEU A 603 15.51 -13.51 -27.24
N TYR A 604 14.93 -12.58 -27.99
CA TYR A 604 15.53 -11.32 -28.37
C TYR A 604 14.71 -10.14 -27.84
N ARG A 605 15.38 -9.03 -27.53
CA ARG A 605 14.73 -7.73 -27.26
C ARG A 605 15.23 -6.67 -28.23
N SER A 606 14.32 -5.82 -28.71
CA SER A 606 14.66 -4.63 -29.52
C SER A 606 15.00 -3.40 -28.69
N ALA A 607 14.59 -3.36 -27.42
CA ALA A 607 14.89 -2.26 -26.50
C ALA A 607 14.92 -2.75 -25.04
N PRO A 608 15.72 -2.12 -24.16
CA PRO A 608 15.65 -2.35 -22.74
C PRO A 608 14.29 -1.87 -22.20
N LEU A 609 13.73 -2.62 -21.26
CA LEU A 609 12.46 -2.27 -20.61
C LEU A 609 12.72 -1.84 -19.17
N SER A 610 12.17 -0.69 -18.78
CA SER A 610 12.30 -0.18 -17.41
C SER A 610 11.46 -0.99 -16.42
N PRO A 611 12.03 -1.50 -15.32
CA PRO A 611 11.26 -2.14 -14.24
C PRO A 611 10.35 -1.17 -13.48
N ARG A 612 10.39 0.14 -13.80
CA ARG A 612 9.48 1.17 -13.27
C ARG A 612 8.12 1.22 -14.00
N ARG A 613 7.92 0.42 -15.03
CA ARG A 613 6.68 0.32 -15.81
C ARG A 613 6.02 -1.06 -15.65
N LYS A 614 4.85 -1.21 -16.23
CA LYS A 614 4.08 -2.45 -16.37
C LYS A 614 4.02 -2.83 -17.83
N TYR A 615 3.99 -4.12 -18.16
CA TYR A 615 4.01 -4.55 -19.56
C TYR A 615 3.00 -5.66 -19.88
N ILE A 616 2.46 -5.61 -21.10
CA ILE A 616 1.74 -6.73 -21.72
C ILE A 616 2.57 -7.19 -22.91
N PHE A 617 3.20 -8.36 -22.80
CA PHE A 617 3.84 -9.05 -23.91
C PHE A 617 2.76 -9.75 -24.74
N ALA A 618 2.48 -9.21 -25.92
CA ALA A 618 1.43 -9.68 -26.79
C ALA A 618 2.04 -10.56 -27.90
N GLY A 619 1.92 -11.88 -27.73
CA GLY A 619 2.61 -12.89 -28.51
C GLY A 619 1.83 -13.44 -29.69
N HIS A 620 2.50 -13.53 -30.84
CA HIS A 620 1.98 -14.09 -32.09
C HIS A 620 3.03 -14.92 -32.85
N PRO A 621 2.63 -15.93 -33.63
CA PRO A 621 1.32 -16.58 -33.58
C PRO A 621 1.19 -17.46 -32.33
N HIS A 622 -0.03 -17.85 -31.97
CA HIS A 622 -0.28 -18.90 -30.97
C HIS A 622 0.32 -20.25 -31.40
N GLY A 623 0.23 -20.57 -32.70
CA GLY A 623 0.57 -21.89 -33.23
C GLY A 623 -0.28 -23.01 -32.64
N VAL A 624 0.16 -24.26 -32.83
CA VAL A 624 -0.56 -25.45 -32.32
C VAL A 624 -0.38 -25.62 -30.80
N ALA A 625 0.82 -25.33 -30.26
CA ALA A 625 1.16 -25.63 -28.86
C ALA A 625 1.99 -24.54 -28.13
N MET A 626 2.19 -23.37 -28.72
CA MET A 626 2.87 -22.21 -28.11
C MET A 626 4.25 -22.51 -27.48
N HIS A 627 5.08 -23.31 -28.14
CA HIS A 627 6.35 -23.74 -27.57
C HIS A 627 7.34 -22.58 -27.43
N GLY A 628 7.41 -21.65 -28.38
CA GLY A 628 8.25 -20.47 -28.33
C GLY A 628 7.88 -19.55 -27.17
N LEU A 629 6.60 -19.18 -27.05
CA LEU A 629 6.13 -18.34 -25.94
C LEU A 629 6.32 -19.02 -24.58
N THR A 630 6.03 -20.31 -24.47
CA THR A 630 6.24 -21.06 -23.23
C THR A 630 7.73 -21.07 -22.85
N GLY A 631 8.61 -21.37 -23.81
CA GLY A 631 10.06 -21.39 -23.62
C GLY A 631 10.63 -20.02 -23.22
N ALA A 632 10.11 -18.95 -23.82
CA ALA A 632 10.64 -17.59 -23.63
C ALA A 632 10.06 -16.84 -22.43
N PHE A 633 8.78 -17.02 -22.10
CA PHE A 633 8.08 -16.18 -21.13
C PHE A 633 7.62 -16.92 -19.87
N SER A 634 7.53 -18.25 -19.92
CA SER A 634 7.12 -19.06 -18.78
C SER A 634 8.30 -19.84 -18.20
N ALA A 635 8.97 -20.64 -19.01
CA ALA A 635 10.23 -21.27 -18.66
C ALA A 635 11.34 -20.22 -18.58
N ASP A 636 12.39 -20.50 -17.79
CA ASP A 636 13.56 -19.62 -17.69
C ASP A 636 14.76 -20.21 -18.46
N GLY A 637 14.46 -21.05 -19.47
CA GLY A 637 15.48 -21.74 -20.27
C GLY A 637 16.21 -20.83 -21.25
N THR A 638 15.57 -19.72 -21.68
CA THR A 638 16.11 -18.73 -22.61
C THR A 638 16.63 -17.46 -21.91
N GLY A 639 16.56 -17.41 -20.57
CA GLY A 639 17.11 -16.30 -19.79
C GLY A 639 16.25 -15.03 -19.73
N PHE A 640 14.91 -15.14 -19.74
CA PHE A 640 14.00 -13.99 -19.63
C PHE A 640 14.37 -13.04 -18.48
N ALA A 641 14.62 -13.59 -17.28
CA ALA A 641 14.91 -12.78 -16.10
C ALA A 641 16.22 -11.98 -16.23
N ARG A 642 17.15 -12.45 -17.07
CA ARG A 642 18.41 -11.76 -17.39
C ARG A 642 18.19 -10.70 -18.46
N LEU A 643 17.38 -11.01 -19.48
CA LEU A 643 17.10 -10.09 -20.60
C LEU A 643 16.19 -8.93 -20.20
N PHE A 644 15.31 -9.13 -19.22
CA PHE A 644 14.40 -8.12 -18.68
C PHE A 644 14.56 -8.02 -17.15
N PRO A 645 15.70 -7.48 -16.67
CA PRO A 645 16.00 -7.43 -15.24
C PRO A 645 14.96 -6.62 -14.47
N GLY A 646 14.54 -7.15 -13.31
CA GLY A 646 13.52 -6.53 -12.47
C GLY A 646 12.08 -6.68 -12.98
N ILE A 647 11.84 -7.29 -14.15
CA ILE A 647 10.49 -7.53 -14.65
C ILE A 647 10.02 -8.95 -14.32
N LYS A 648 8.93 -9.05 -13.55
CA LYS A 648 8.27 -10.31 -13.23
C LYS A 648 7.12 -10.58 -14.20
N ASN A 649 7.37 -11.43 -15.18
CA ASN A 649 6.35 -11.86 -16.13
C ASN A 649 5.49 -13.04 -15.64
N THR A 650 4.19 -13.02 -15.95
CA THR A 650 3.24 -14.13 -15.76
C THR A 650 2.58 -14.45 -17.11
N MET A 651 2.84 -15.63 -17.66
CA MET A 651 2.17 -16.08 -18.88
C MET A 651 0.74 -16.53 -18.58
N LEU A 652 -0.22 -16.06 -19.38
CA LEU A 652 -1.64 -16.35 -19.19
C LEU A 652 -2.12 -17.40 -20.19
N VAL A 653 -2.84 -18.40 -19.68
CA VAL A 653 -3.41 -19.52 -20.45
C VAL A 653 -4.87 -19.73 -20.09
N LYS A 654 -5.60 -20.54 -20.86
CA LYS A 654 -7.04 -20.76 -20.71
C LYS A 654 -7.44 -21.13 -19.27
N ASP A 655 -8.36 -20.36 -18.66
CA ASP A 655 -8.81 -20.52 -17.25
C ASP A 655 -9.21 -21.96 -16.91
N GLN A 656 -9.88 -22.66 -17.83
CA GLN A 656 -10.35 -24.03 -17.62
C GLN A 656 -9.23 -25.02 -17.25
N MET A 657 -7.98 -24.77 -17.70
CA MET A 657 -6.84 -25.64 -17.37
C MET A 657 -6.53 -25.68 -15.86
N PHE A 658 -6.91 -24.64 -15.12
CA PHE A 658 -6.70 -24.56 -13.67
C PHE A 658 -7.80 -25.23 -12.84
N THR A 659 -8.79 -25.85 -13.50
CA THR A 659 -9.85 -26.67 -12.87
C THR A 659 -9.62 -28.17 -13.07
N THR A 660 -8.40 -28.51 -13.50
CA THR A 660 -7.99 -29.86 -13.88
C THR A 660 -6.88 -30.34 -12.95
N PRO A 661 -7.01 -31.54 -12.33
CA PRO A 661 -6.08 -32.01 -11.30
C PRO A 661 -4.67 -32.24 -11.89
N LEU A 662 -3.64 -31.96 -11.09
CA LEU A 662 -2.19 -32.04 -11.40
C LEU A 662 -1.70 -31.08 -12.49
N LEU A 663 -2.47 -30.87 -13.56
CA LEU A 663 -2.17 -29.87 -14.58
C LEU A 663 -2.13 -28.47 -13.95
N ARG A 664 -3.07 -28.15 -13.06
CA ARG A 664 -3.11 -26.89 -12.31
C ARG A 664 -1.78 -26.58 -11.60
N GLU A 665 -1.24 -27.55 -10.86
CA GLU A 665 -0.01 -27.40 -10.07
C GLU A 665 1.21 -27.28 -10.99
N TYR A 666 1.24 -28.05 -12.08
CA TYR A 666 2.25 -27.93 -13.12
C TYR A 666 2.29 -26.51 -13.73
N LEU A 667 1.13 -25.97 -14.13
CA LEU A 667 1.02 -24.62 -14.68
C LEU A 667 1.40 -23.55 -13.64
N PHE A 668 0.97 -23.73 -12.38
CA PHE A 668 1.38 -22.82 -11.32
C PHE A 668 2.88 -22.87 -11.01
N ALA A 669 3.50 -24.06 -11.02
CA ALA A 669 4.94 -24.20 -10.84
C ALA A 669 5.71 -23.48 -11.95
N LEU A 670 5.18 -23.46 -13.18
CA LEU A 670 5.70 -22.68 -14.31
C LEU A 670 5.51 -21.18 -14.20
N GLY A 671 4.76 -20.72 -13.20
CA GLY A 671 4.43 -19.32 -13.02
C GLY A 671 3.34 -18.82 -13.96
N GLN A 672 2.51 -19.72 -14.50
CA GLN A 672 1.37 -19.36 -15.34
C GLN A 672 0.13 -19.03 -14.52
N SER A 673 -0.86 -18.41 -15.15
CA SER A 673 -2.14 -18.03 -14.56
C SER A 673 -3.27 -18.01 -15.60
N GLY A 674 -4.50 -17.77 -15.18
CA GLY A 674 -5.66 -17.75 -16.07
C GLY A 674 -5.72 -16.50 -16.94
N VAL A 675 -6.14 -16.63 -18.19
CA VAL A 675 -6.44 -15.53 -19.12
C VAL A 675 -7.91 -15.10 -19.02
N SER A 676 -8.22 -14.39 -17.96
CA SER A 676 -9.46 -13.62 -17.82
C SER A 676 -9.14 -12.16 -17.55
N ARG A 677 -10.06 -11.26 -17.90
CA ARG A 677 -9.90 -9.81 -17.68
C ARG A 677 -9.54 -9.51 -16.22
N ASP A 678 -10.24 -10.14 -15.27
CA ASP A 678 -9.96 -9.99 -13.84
C ASP A 678 -8.55 -10.43 -13.49
N SER A 679 -8.11 -11.60 -13.98
CA SER A 679 -6.75 -12.09 -13.76
C SER A 679 -5.70 -11.11 -14.28
N CYS A 680 -5.88 -10.60 -15.50
CA CYS A 680 -4.97 -9.61 -16.08
C CYS A 680 -4.84 -8.35 -15.21
N ILE A 681 -5.98 -7.78 -14.80
CA ILE A 681 -6.01 -6.59 -13.93
C ILE A 681 -5.32 -6.91 -12.61
N GLN A 682 -5.58 -8.06 -11.99
CA GLN A 682 -4.98 -8.46 -10.72
C GLN A 682 -3.46 -8.58 -10.80
N HIS A 683 -2.92 -9.16 -11.88
CA HIS A 683 -1.47 -9.27 -12.08
C HIS A 683 -0.81 -7.92 -12.41
N LEU A 684 -1.50 -7.06 -13.16
CA LEU A 684 -0.96 -5.75 -13.58
C LEU A 684 -1.16 -4.64 -12.54
N THR A 685 -2.07 -4.77 -11.57
CA THR A 685 -2.40 -3.67 -10.64
C THR A 685 -2.14 -3.98 -9.16
N ARG A 686 -1.68 -5.20 -8.83
CA ARG A 686 -1.34 -5.59 -7.46
C ARG A 686 0.08 -6.12 -7.32
N GLY A 687 0.72 -5.81 -6.20
CA GLY A 687 2.12 -6.19 -5.95
C GLY A 687 3.07 -5.36 -6.82
N GLY A 688 4.21 -5.93 -7.22
CA GLY A 688 5.27 -5.12 -7.83
C GLY A 688 6.00 -4.26 -6.80
N TYR A 689 6.98 -3.48 -7.26
CA TYR A 689 7.81 -2.64 -6.38
C TYR A 689 7.02 -1.53 -5.68
N ASP A 690 5.97 -1.03 -6.32
CA ASP A 690 5.10 0.05 -5.82
C ASP A 690 3.78 -0.45 -5.19
N LEU A 691 3.60 -1.77 -5.09
CA LEU A 691 2.34 -2.45 -4.76
C LEU A 691 1.18 -2.21 -5.74
N ARG A 692 1.37 -1.47 -6.85
CA ARG A 692 0.39 -1.18 -7.91
C ARG A 692 0.77 -1.79 -9.26
N GLY A 693 1.68 -2.75 -9.26
CA GLY A 693 2.10 -3.54 -10.40
C GLY A 693 3.41 -3.11 -11.04
N MET A 694 4.11 -2.08 -10.55
CA MET A 694 5.43 -1.69 -11.08
C MET A 694 6.38 -2.90 -11.13
N GLY A 695 6.98 -3.14 -12.30
CA GLY A 695 7.85 -4.28 -12.55
C GLY A 695 7.10 -5.59 -12.81
N ASN A 696 5.76 -5.61 -12.82
CA ASN A 696 5.01 -6.77 -13.27
C ASN A 696 4.78 -6.70 -14.78
N ALA A 697 4.75 -7.88 -15.40
CA ALA A 697 4.31 -8.05 -16.77
C ALA A 697 3.40 -9.28 -16.90
N ILE A 698 2.58 -9.29 -17.94
CA ILE A 698 1.84 -10.48 -18.36
C ILE A 698 2.16 -10.82 -19.81
N THR A 699 2.08 -12.10 -20.17
CA THR A 699 2.15 -12.54 -21.57
C THR A 699 0.81 -13.11 -21.99
N ILE A 700 0.28 -12.63 -23.12
CA ILE A 700 -0.98 -13.09 -23.71
C ILE A 700 -0.70 -13.48 -25.15
N SER A 701 -1.17 -14.65 -25.58
CA SER A 701 -1.31 -14.92 -27.01
C SER A 701 -2.64 -14.38 -27.49
N VAL A 702 -2.56 -13.32 -28.31
CA VAL A 702 -3.70 -12.45 -28.61
C VAL A 702 -4.69 -13.13 -29.55
N GLY A 703 -4.23 -13.80 -30.61
CA GLY A 703 -5.11 -14.49 -31.54
C GLY A 703 -5.71 -15.77 -30.96
N GLY A 704 -5.02 -16.43 -30.03
CA GLY A 704 -5.53 -17.55 -29.25
C GLY A 704 -6.01 -18.71 -30.13
N SER A 705 -7.19 -19.23 -29.83
CA SER A 705 -7.80 -20.33 -30.59
C SER A 705 -8.08 -20.01 -32.07
N ARG A 706 -8.18 -18.73 -32.46
CA ARG A 706 -8.35 -18.36 -33.88
C ARG A 706 -7.07 -18.59 -34.67
N GLU A 707 -5.92 -18.16 -34.13
CA GLU A 707 -4.60 -18.43 -34.70
C GLU A 707 -4.27 -19.92 -34.71
N TYR A 708 -4.60 -20.65 -33.63
CA TYR A 708 -4.48 -22.10 -33.59
C TYR A 708 -5.20 -22.80 -34.76
N ARG A 709 -6.39 -22.31 -35.15
CA ARG A 709 -7.16 -22.93 -36.25
C ARG A 709 -6.55 -22.68 -37.63
N ILE A 710 -5.88 -21.55 -37.83
CA ILE A 710 -5.26 -21.20 -39.12
C ILE A 710 -3.78 -21.56 -39.20
N ALA A 711 -3.18 -22.01 -38.09
CA ALA A 711 -1.79 -22.42 -38.02
C ALA A 711 -1.50 -23.55 -39.02
N ARG A 712 -0.57 -23.28 -39.94
CA ARG A 712 -0.06 -24.22 -40.93
C ARG A 712 1.37 -23.85 -41.32
N PRO A 713 2.23 -24.84 -41.62
CA PRO A 713 3.55 -24.62 -42.19
C PRO A 713 3.53 -23.66 -43.39
N GLY A 714 4.58 -22.87 -43.56
CA GLY A 714 4.73 -21.94 -44.67
C GLY A 714 3.97 -20.62 -44.52
N THR A 715 3.27 -20.38 -43.39
CA THR A 715 2.53 -19.13 -43.16
C THR A 715 2.62 -18.66 -41.71
N MET A 716 2.70 -17.35 -41.51
CA MET A 716 2.53 -16.66 -40.22
C MET A 716 1.25 -15.84 -40.25
N GLY A 717 0.11 -16.53 -40.20
CA GLY A 717 -1.20 -15.90 -40.08
C GLY A 717 -1.46 -15.45 -38.64
N ILE A 718 -1.70 -14.16 -38.43
CA ILE A 718 -2.00 -13.59 -37.12
C ILE A 718 -3.40 -12.95 -37.10
N VAL A 719 -4.03 -12.97 -35.92
CA VAL A 719 -5.38 -12.41 -35.69
C VAL A 719 -5.30 -11.32 -34.64
N VAL A 720 -5.40 -10.06 -35.08
CA VAL A 720 -5.15 -8.88 -34.27
C VAL A 720 -6.15 -7.73 -34.46
N LYS A 721 -6.72 -7.48 -35.67
CA LYS A 721 -7.55 -6.27 -35.86
C LYS A 721 -8.85 -6.35 -35.07
N ILE A 722 -9.45 -7.53 -34.97
CA ILE A 722 -10.64 -7.77 -34.14
C ILE A 722 -10.35 -7.90 -32.64
N ARG A 723 -9.08 -7.92 -32.20
CA ARG A 723 -8.68 -8.23 -30.80
C ARG A 723 -8.46 -6.97 -29.95
N ARG A 724 -9.40 -6.02 -29.98
CA ARG A 724 -9.34 -4.74 -29.25
C ARG A 724 -9.27 -4.88 -27.72
N GLY A 725 -9.66 -6.03 -27.16
CA GLY A 725 -9.69 -6.27 -25.72
C GLY A 725 -8.33 -6.18 -25.02
N VAL A 726 -7.23 -6.59 -25.67
CA VAL A 726 -5.87 -6.51 -25.10
C VAL A 726 -5.39 -5.07 -25.04
N VAL A 727 -5.68 -4.28 -26.07
CA VAL A 727 -5.38 -2.84 -26.11
C VAL A 727 -6.17 -2.09 -25.05
N ARG A 728 -7.48 -2.37 -24.94
CA ARG A 728 -8.33 -1.79 -23.90
C ARG A 728 -7.82 -2.10 -22.49
N LEU A 729 -7.36 -3.34 -22.26
CA LEU A 729 -6.75 -3.76 -20.99
C LEU A 729 -5.44 -3.01 -20.71
N ALA A 730 -4.58 -2.83 -21.72
CA ALA A 730 -3.35 -2.06 -21.61
C ALA A 730 -3.63 -0.62 -21.16
N ILE A 731 -4.61 0.03 -21.80
CA ILE A 731 -5.07 1.39 -21.47
C ILE A 731 -5.69 1.45 -20.07
N GLU A 732 -6.55 0.51 -19.71
CA GLU A 732 -7.17 0.49 -18.37
C GLU A 732 -6.15 0.35 -17.24
N THR A 733 -5.11 -0.46 -17.47
CA THR A 733 -4.10 -0.78 -16.44
C THR A 733 -2.87 0.13 -16.51
N GLY A 734 -2.71 0.92 -17.57
CA GLY A 734 -1.50 1.71 -17.82
C GLY A 734 -0.27 0.84 -18.04
N ALA A 735 -0.42 -0.31 -18.69
CA ALA A 735 0.67 -1.21 -19.03
C ALA A 735 1.07 -1.00 -20.50
N ASP A 736 2.37 -0.88 -20.75
CA ASP A 736 2.90 -0.71 -22.10
C ASP A 736 2.75 -2.01 -22.90
N LEU A 737 2.34 -1.90 -24.16
CA LEU A 737 2.04 -3.05 -25.01
C LEU A 737 3.29 -3.42 -25.82
N VAL A 738 3.84 -4.60 -25.59
CA VAL A 738 5.06 -5.08 -26.26
C VAL A 738 4.68 -6.07 -27.36
N PRO A 739 4.89 -5.74 -28.65
CA PRO A 739 4.68 -6.67 -29.76
C PRO A 739 5.71 -7.80 -29.71
N VAL A 740 5.24 -9.04 -29.81
CA VAL A 740 6.11 -10.22 -29.80
C VAL A 740 5.77 -11.12 -30.98
N LEU A 741 6.78 -11.37 -31.83
CA LEU A 741 6.69 -12.34 -32.93
C LEU A 741 7.53 -13.57 -32.65
N VAL A 742 7.00 -14.75 -32.98
CA VAL A 742 7.63 -16.06 -32.81
C VAL A 742 7.82 -16.73 -34.16
N PHE A 743 9.02 -16.60 -34.71
CA PHE A 743 9.42 -17.26 -35.95
C PHE A 743 9.61 -18.77 -35.71
N GLY A 744 9.16 -19.60 -36.65
CA GLY A 744 9.24 -21.06 -36.59
C GLY A 744 8.09 -21.77 -35.85
N GLU A 745 7.21 -21.04 -35.15
CA GLU A 745 6.14 -21.65 -34.32
C GLU A 745 5.13 -22.49 -35.12
N ASN A 746 4.76 -22.05 -36.32
CA ASN A 746 3.79 -22.77 -37.16
C ASN A 746 4.39 -23.99 -37.88
N GLU A 747 5.72 -24.12 -37.90
CA GLU A 747 6.44 -25.24 -38.53
C GLU A 747 6.55 -26.47 -37.61
N LEU A 748 6.14 -26.33 -36.35
CA LEU A 748 6.33 -27.37 -35.33
C LEU A 748 5.41 -28.57 -35.52
N PHE A 749 4.29 -28.42 -36.21
CA PHE A 749 3.32 -29.49 -36.45
C PHE A 749 2.67 -29.37 -37.83
N HIS A 750 2.31 -30.50 -38.42
CA HIS A 750 1.51 -30.56 -39.63
C HIS A 750 0.05 -30.82 -39.26
N ARG A 751 -0.88 -30.09 -39.89
CA ARG A 751 -2.31 -30.27 -39.65
C ARG A 751 -2.82 -31.46 -40.47
N ILE A 752 -3.64 -32.30 -39.86
CA ILE A 752 -4.41 -33.32 -40.58
C ILE A 752 -5.64 -32.64 -41.18
N GLU A 753 -5.76 -32.63 -42.49
CA GLU A 753 -6.98 -32.18 -43.16
C GLU A 753 -8.05 -33.27 -43.07
N THR A 754 -9.13 -32.99 -42.36
CA THR A 754 -10.31 -33.85 -42.33
C THR A 754 -11.34 -33.31 -43.34
N ALA A 755 -11.14 -33.61 -44.62
CA ALA A 755 -12.16 -33.40 -45.65
C ALA A 755 -12.96 -34.70 -45.87
N GLY A 756 -14.29 -34.63 -45.81
CA GLY A 756 -15.22 -35.73 -46.13
C GLY A 756 -15.69 -36.61 -44.96
N PHE A 757 -16.71 -37.45 -45.22
CA PHE A 757 -17.24 -38.47 -44.29
C PHE A 757 -16.22 -39.62 -44.13
N SER A 758 -15.30 -39.50 -43.17
CA SER A 758 -14.34 -40.55 -42.80
C SER A 758 -14.39 -40.87 -41.31
N LEU A 759 -13.91 -42.05 -40.90
CA LEU A 759 -13.79 -42.44 -39.48
C LEU A 759 -13.00 -41.41 -38.65
N LYS A 760 -12.00 -40.75 -39.28
CA LYS A 760 -11.22 -39.66 -38.67
C LYS A 760 -12.05 -38.40 -38.43
N ALA A 761 -12.99 -38.08 -39.33
CA ALA A 761 -13.92 -36.96 -39.13
C ALA A 761 -14.94 -37.25 -38.02
N LEU A 762 -15.38 -38.50 -37.86
CA LEU A 762 -16.23 -38.93 -36.74
C LEU A 762 -15.48 -38.83 -35.41
N VAL A 763 -14.25 -39.34 -35.33
CA VAL A 763 -13.38 -39.22 -34.14
C VAL A 763 -13.10 -37.76 -33.81
N ALA A 764 -12.81 -36.94 -34.82
CA ALA A 764 -12.62 -35.52 -34.64
C ALA A 764 -13.87 -34.85 -34.07
N TRP A 765 -15.05 -35.13 -34.63
CA TRP A 765 -16.31 -34.59 -34.16
C TRP A 765 -16.66 -35.03 -32.72
N VAL A 766 -16.47 -36.30 -32.37
CA VAL A 766 -16.66 -36.81 -30.99
C VAL A 766 -15.70 -36.12 -30.03
N TRP A 767 -14.45 -35.93 -30.43
CA TRP A 767 -13.44 -35.25 -29.62
C TRP A 767 -13.76 -33.76 -29.47
N GLU A 768 -14.20 -33.07 -30.53
CA GLU A 768 -14.65 -31.68 -30.46
C GLU A 768 -15.81 -31.48 -29.46
N LYS A 769 -16.73 -32.45 -29.40
CA LYS A 769 -17.82 -32.46 -28.40
C LYS A 769 -17.32 -32.70 -26.98
N ALA A 770 -16.31 -33.56 -26.80
CA ALA A 770 -15.72 -33.84 -25.48
C ALA A 770 -14.87 -32.67 -24.94
N VAL A 771 -14.08 -32.02 -25.79
CA VAL A 771 -13.17 -30.92 -25.39
C VAL A 771 -13.86 -29.54 -25.43
N GLY A 772 -15.04 -29.44 -26.07
CA GLY A 772 -15.88 -28.24 -26.07
C GLY A 772 -15.40 -27.12 -27.00
N HIS A 773 -14.55 -27.42 -27.98
CA HIS A 773 -14.15 -26.51 -29.06
C HIS A 773 -13.65 -27.30 -30.28
N LYS A 774 -13.61 -26.67 -31.46
CA LYS A 774 -13.01 -27.28 -32.66
C LYS A 774 -11.54 -27.62 -32.41
N VAL A 775 -11.11 -28.83 -32.75
CA VAL A 775 -9.75 -29.34 -32.51
C VAL A 775 -9.11 -29.63 -33.85
N ALA A 776 -8.02 -28.93 -34.16
CA ALA A 776 -7.21 -29.23 -35.33
C ALA A 776 -6.27 -30.39 -34.97
N PHE A 777 -6.58 -31.60 -35.44
CA PHE A 777 -5.66 -32.72 -35.28
C PHE A 777 -4.35 -32.40 -35.98
N SER A 778 -3.26 -32.44 -35.23
CA SER A 778 -1.94 -32.07 -35.70
C SER A 778 -0.96 -33.17 -35.36
N LEU A 779 -0.13 -33.56 -36.31
CA LEU A 779 0.92 -34.58 -36.14
C LEU A 779 2.28 -33.91 -36.29
N GLY A 780 3.24 -34.39 -35.51
CA GLY A 780 4.63 -34.06 -35.72
C GLY A 780 5.44 -35.32 -36.04
N ARG A 781 6.63 -35.41 -35.46
CA ARG A 781 7.55 -36.54 -35.61
C ARG A 781 6.90 -37.85 -35.18
N PHE A 782 7.25 -38.91 -35.91
CA PHE A 782 6.77 -40.27 -35.69
C PHE A 782 5.25 -40.44 -35.79
N ASN A 783 4.53 -39.49 -36.41
CA ASN A 783 3.07 -39.44 -36.42
C ASN A 783 2.45 -39.41 -35.01
N LEU A 784 3.19 -38.86 -34.04
CA LEU A 784 2.72 -38.61 -32.68
C LEU A 784 2.56 -37.10 -32.46
N PHE A 785 1.95 -36.70 -31.35
CA PHE A 785 1.95 -35.32 -30.88
C PHE A 785 3.34 -34.96 -30.27
N CYS A 786 4.38 -35.14 -31.09
CA CYS A 786 5.78 -34.84 -30.83
C CYS A 786 6.25 -33.86 -31.91
N PRO A 787 6.54 -32.59 -31.58
CA PRO A 787 6.77 -31.56 -32.59
C PRO A 787 8.05 -31.76 -33.42
N TYR A 788 8.09 -31.18 -34.61
CA TYR A 788 9.29 -31.12 -35.45
C TYR A 788 10.40 -30.29 -34.79
N ARG A 789 11.63 -30.59 -35.18
CA ARG A 789 12.83 -30.03 -34.56
C ARG A 789 13.30 -28.81 -35.36
N VAL A 790 12.55 -27.72 -35.22
CA VAL A 790 12.76 -26.46 -35.96
C VAL A 790 13.29 -25.39 -35.00
N PRO A 791 14.27 -24.56 -35.42
CA PRO A 791 14.68 -23.37 -34.66
C PRO A 791 13.50 -22.41 -34.40
N VAL A 792 13.40 -21.89 -33.18
CA VAL A 792 12.34 -20.95 -32.79
C VAL A 792 12.95 -19.64 -32.28
N HIS A 793 12.64 -18.53 -32.94
CA HIS A 793 13.15 -17.21 -32.59
C HIS A 793 12.01 -16.33 -32.09
N VAL A 794 12.10 -15.90 -30.83
CA VAL A 794 11.10 -15.06 -30.16
C VAL A 794 11.65 -13.64 -30.09
N VAL A 795 11.03 -12.70 -30.79
CA VAL A 795 11.46 -11.29 -30.83
C VAL A 795 10.46 -10.43 -30.08
N ALA A 796 10.89 -9.84 -28.96
CA ALA A 796 10.13 -8.81 -28.25
C ALA A 796 10.54 -7.42 -28.77
N GLY A 797 9.59 -6.76 -29.43
CA GLY A 797 9.79 -5.45 -30.05
C GLY A 797 9.87 -4.28 -29.08
N ARG A 798 9.90 -3.08 -29.63
CA ARG A 798 9.83 -1.83 -28.85
C ARG A 798 8.44 -1.69 -28.21
N PRO A 799 8.34 -1.26 -26.94
CA PRO A 799 7.06 -1.09 -26.27
C PRO A 799 6.27 0.09 -26.86
N VAL A 800 4.98 -0.13 -27.12
CA VAL A 800 4.02 0.95 -27.37
C VAL A 800 3.63 1.55 -26.02
N THR A 801 3.96 2.82 -25.81
CA THR A 801 3.73 3.50 -24.53
C THR A 801 2.25 3.85 -24.39
N VAL A 802 1.66 3.48 -23.25
CA VAL A 802 0.23 3.68 -23.02
C VAL A 802 -0.03 4.67 -21.87
N ARG A 803 -0.94 5.60 -22.10
CA ARG A 803 -1.54 6.50 -21.10
C ARG A 803 -2.74 5.81 -20.46
N GLN A 804 -2.77 5.75 -19.14
CA GLN A 804 -3.83 5.04 -18.44
C GLN A 804 -5.18 5.78 -18.51
N GLN A 805 -6.25 5.10 -18.92
CA GLN A 805 -7.66 5.57 -18.84
C GLN A 805 -8.52 4.48 -18.20
N ARG A 806 -9.06 4.68 -16.99
CA ARG A 806 -9.71 3.61 -16.22
C ARG A 806 -11.23 3.50 -16.39
N PHE A 807 -11.93 4.62 -16.63
CA PHE A 807 -13.40 4.65 -16.67
C PHE A 807 -13.90 4.86 -18.11
N ASP A 808 -13.57 6.00 -18.71
CA ASP A 808 -13.93 6.30 -20.10
C ASP A 808 -12.71 6.14 -21.00
N ILE A 809 -12.60 4.96 -21.61
CA ILE A 809 -11.55 4.71 -22.58
C ILE A 809 -12.04 5.23 -23.92
N GLU A 810 -11.33 6.20 -24.48
CA GLU A 810 -11.65 6.79 -25.77
C GLU A 810 -11.41 5.75 -26.87
N ASP A 811 -12.43 5.48 -27.70
CA ASP A 811 -12.31 4.52 -28.81
C ASP A 811 -11.24 4.95 -29.83
N SER A 812 -11.10 6.25 -30.07
CA SER A 812 -10.04 6.81 -30.92
C SER A 812 -8.65 6.47 -30.40
N TYR A 813 -8.45 6.51 -29.07
CA TYR A 813 -7.18 6.18 -28.45
C TYR A 813 -6.91 4.66 -28.49
N ILE A 814 -7.94 3.82 -28.39
CA ILE A 814 -7.81 2.37 -28.64
C ILE A 814 -7.30 2.13 -30.08
N ASP A 815 -7.88 2.81 -31.06
CA ASP A 815 -7.52 2.63 -32.47
C ASP A 815 -6.08 3.11 -32.76
N GLU A 816 -5.68 4.24 -32.16
CA GLU A 816 -4.31 4.75 -32.24
C GLU A 816 -3.29 3.73 -31.70
N ILE A 817 -3.50 3.24 -30.47
CA ILE A 817 -2.60 2.27 -29.83
C ILE A 817 -2.59 0.94 -30.60
N GLN A 818 -3.75 0.52 -31.13
CA GLN A 818 -3.83 -0.69 -31.94
C GLN A 818 -3.08 -0.55 -33.28
N ALA A 819 -3.15 0.61 -33.92
CA ALA A 819 -2.40 0.89 -35.14
C ALA A 819 -0.89 0.86 -34.89
N GLN A 820 -0.40 1.55 -33.84
CA GLN A 820 1.02 1.52 -33.44
C GLN A 820 1.49 0.10 -33.11
N TYR A 821 0.65 -0.69 -32.43
CA TYR A 821 0.93 -2.09 -32.12
C TYR A 821 1.09 -2.96 -33.38
N ILE A 822 0.17 -2.82 -34.35
CA ILE A 822 0.21 -3.55 -35.62
C ILE A 822 1.43 -3.14 -36.44
N ASP A 823 1.77 -1.85 -36.46
CA ASP A 823 2.97 -1.35 -37.12
C ASP A 823 4.25 -1.92 -36.51
N GLY A 824 4.30 -2.03 -35.17
CA GLY A 824 5.38 -2.71 -34.46
C GLY A 824 5.56 -4.17 -34.88
N LEU A 825 4.46 -4.93 -35.05
CA LEU A 825 4.52 -6.31 -35.55
C LEU A 825 5.05 -6.38 -36.99
N LYS A 826 4.53 -5.52 -37.89
CA LYS A 826 4.99 -5.45 -39.28
C LYS A 826 6.47 -5.10 -39.38
N THR A 827 6.94 -4.18 -38.53
CA THR A 827 8.34 -3.76 -38.47
C THR A 827 9.24 -4.90 -38.03
N ILE A 828 8.87 -5.67 -37.00
CA ILE A 828 9.63 -6.85 -36.58
C ILE A 828 9.72 -7.86 -37.73
N TRP A 829 8.61 -8.14 -38.42
CA TRP A 829 8.61 -9.04 -39.56
C TRP A 829 9.51 -8.54 -40.69
N ALA A 830 9.33 -7.30 -41.13
CA ALA A 830 10.09 -6.72 -42.24
C ALA A 830 11.60 -6.74 -41.98
N ASN A 831 12.03 -6.40 -40.76
CA ASN A 831 13.44 -6.32 -40.42
C ASN A 831 14.08 -7.71 -40.23
N TRP A 832 13.35 -8.70 -39.73
CA TRP A 832 13.96 -9.96 -39.26
C TRP A 832 13.56 -11.21 -40.05
N LYS A 833 12.64 -11.12 -41.01
CA LYS A 833 12.23 -12.28 -41.83
C LYS A 833 13.42 -12.95 -42.51
N ASP A 834 14.30 -12.19 -43.16
CA ASP A 834 15.38 -12.73 -43.97
C ASP A 834 16.55 -13.26 -43.10
N THR A 835 16.50 -13.01 -41.78
CA THR A 835 17.46 -13.51 -40.80
C THR A 835 16.98 -14.80 -40.12
N PHE A 836 15.68 -14.92 -39.84
CA PHE A 836 15.13 -16.00 -39.01
C PHE A 836 14.22 -16.98 -39.76
N VAL A 837 13.83 -16.68 -40.99
CA VAL A 837 13.02 -17.55 -41.83
C VAL A 837 13.91 -18.17 -42.90
N GLU A 838 14.09 -19.49 -42.87
CA GLU A 838 14.89 -20.22 -43.86
C GLU A 838 14.20 -20.29 -45.24
N ASP A 839 12.87 -20.44 -45.24
CA ASP A 839 12.06 -20.50 -46.47
C ASP A 839 11.49 -19.12 -46.83
N ALA A 840 12.05 -18.49 -47.86
CA ALA A 840 11.62 -17.17 -48.34
C ALA A 840 10.16 -17.13 -48.83
N SER A 841 9.51 -18.28 -49.04
CA SER A 841 8.10 -18.37 -49.45
C SER A 841 7.10 -18.16 -48.29
N VAL A 842 7.56 -18.14 -47.04
CA VAL A 842 6.70 -17.96 -45.87
C VAL A 842 6.02 -16.60 -45.90
N LYS A 843 4.68 -16.61 -45.86
CA LYS A 843 3.87 -15.37 -45.91
C LYS A 843 3.46 -14.91 -44.51
N PHE A 844 3.66 -13.62 -44.23
CA PHE A 844 3.07 -12.95 -43.06
C PHE A 844 1.76 -12.29 -43.44
N GLU A 845 0.68 -12.70 -42.77
CA GLU A 845 -0.67 -12.28 -43.10
C GLU A 845 -1.42 -11.89 -41.83
N ILE A 846 -1.98 -10.67 -41.83
CA ILE A 846 -2.95 -10.26 -40.81
C ILE A 846 -4.33 -10.67 -41.32
N VAL A 847 -4.81 -11.81 -40.83
CA VAL A 847 -6.02 -12.49 -41.35
C VAL A 847 -7.30 -11.79 -40.91
N GLU A 848 -7.38 -11.39 -39.65
CA GLU A 848 -8.48 -10.68 -38.99
C GLU A 848 -7.93 -9.75 -37.92
#